data_AF-A0A1H9HZP0-F1
#
_entry.id   AF-A0A1H9HZP0-F1
#
_cell.length_a   1.000
_cell.length_b   1.000
_cell.length_c   1.000
_cell.angle_alpha   90.00
_cell.angle_beta   90.00
_cell.angle_gamma   90.00
#
_symmetry.space_group_name_H-M   'P 1'
#
loop_
_entity.id
_entity.type
_entity.pdbx_description
1 polymer ?
#
loop_
_entity_poly.entity_id
_entity_poly.type
_entity_poly.pdbx_seq_one_letter_code
_entity_poly.pdbx_strand_id
1 'polypeptide(L)'
;MINYYIYQKLKEFDERVLKKIWITTSILSALFFSYIMAKFIGLLIKMMSISHKQVTGAPTITNYFQYSLYTFGLFVIFMILFTALFLFLYYQYYENLEYNFGEIREGHNGTARWTTKEEIKEQYKAIPLYENGLNYYRGQSGTLVSRINDMLYIDTTDSHNLIIGRTRSGKTQTKVLTDIENYSRSEEKPHLILSSGKYEVLQQTQKMLQDRGYECHVLNLIDMMKSFGYNPLTLIGEAYLKGDYDEAIELCKTFSYPLYHNENSKDPVWEETAMALVNALILALCHEFIGEGDNTKEEGIKYVNMYNVANMLNILSEVDDSNTYLLDKYFDSLSINSPARMEYSTIRMSAGQTRASIFTSAQAKIRQFTAQRVGKLMATTTFNFNKFVEVDKDTGDVKPIAVYLVLPDYVETNYIIATTWIQQMYYSLSQYASKNEDRLPKRIRLVLDEFGNLPSFSEIGSMLSVGAGRGFLFDFYIQDDSQLEKNYGKDTARLIKSQAMNRFFLLSGDPTTREEFSKVLGNKEVVQRTRNGGFFSTSKQVTETPQSRPLLTADELGRLKEGEVVIERSTKRKDLKGNLIQPYPILNTEESRFLYAYEYLGDLIRKRPISELDLPVISDTSLHKDTEQFANQLNKIKKQLAKKEHREKQIRNPMINEESTNELDNIYEDKMGKGKVTIVDGLDTSSKINELTEDDKEDIVTFLSKDHLSKLKKFKKEVTIEDLKKLLSENDNELWGEFDAYSHNSK
;
A
#
# COMPACT_ATOMS: atom_id res chain seq x y z
N MET A 1 -41.40 -11.55 42.97
CA MET A 1 -41.80 -10.14 42.81
C MET A 1 -41.24 -9.23 43.90
N ILE A 2 -41.51 -9.49 45.18
CA ILE A 2 -41.04 -8.64 46.29
C ILE A 2 -39.49 -8.52 46.33
N ASN A 3 -38.77 -9.64 46.28
CA ASN A 3 -37.29 -9.63 46.30
C ASN A 3 -36.67 -8.88 45.10
N TYR A 4 -37.27 -8.98 43.91
CA TYR A 4 -36.82 -8.25 42.72
C TYR A 4 -37.09 -6.74 42.82
N TYR A 5 -38.27 -6.36 43.33
CA TYR A 5 -38.61 -4.96 43.62
C TYR A 5 -37.67 -4.36 44.68
N ILE A 6 -37.38 -5.13 45.74
CA ILE A 6 -36.40 -4.75 46.76
C ILE A 6 -35.02 -4.55 46.11
N TYR A 7 -34.56 -5.51 45.29
CA TYR A 7 -33.27 -5.39 44.59
C TYR A 7 -33.16 -4.15 43.70
N GLN A 8 -34.18 -3.88 42.87
CA GLN A 8 -34.24 -2.67 42.04
C GLN A 8 -34.18 -1.39 42.86
N LYS A 9 -34.92 -1.33 43.97
CA LYS A 9 -34.87 -0.19 44.89
C LYS A 9 -33.54 -0.06 45.62
N LEU A 10 -32.86 -1.16 45.92
CA LEU A 10 -31.51 -1.13 46.52
C LEU A 10 -30.48 -0.53 45.55
N LYS A 11 -30.61 -0.75 44.24
CA LYS A 11 -29.68 -0.20 43.22
C LYS A 11 -29.82 1.33 43.02
N GLU A 12 -30.96 1.92 43.42
CA GLU A 12 -31.20 3.37 43.33
C GLU A 12 -30.46 4.20 44.41
N PHE A 13 -29.99 3.59 45.49
CA PHE A 13 -29.35 4.28 46.61
C PHE A 13 -27.81 4.12 46.57
N ASP A 14 -27.08 5.15 47.02
CA ASP A 14 -25.61 5.09 47.20
C ASP A 14 -25.23 3.95 48.17
N GLU A 15 -24.24 3.15 47.77
CA GLU A 15 -23.73 2.00 48.53
C GLU A 15 -23.35 2.36 49.98
N ARG A 16 -22.87 3.58 50.22
CA ARG A 16 -22.54 4.07 51.58
C ARG A 16 -23.79 4.31 52.42
N VAL A 17 -24.90 4.73 51.81
CA VAL A 17 -26.17 4.99 52.48
C VAL A 17 -26.85 3.67 52.84
N LEU A 18 -26.85 2.69 51.92
CA LEU A 18 -27.31 1.33 52.23
C LEU A 18 -26.56 0.72 53.41
N LYS A 19 -25.22 0.75 53.37
CA LYS A 19 -24.38 0.22 54.45
C LYS A 19 -24.75 0.82 55.80
N LYS A 20 -25.01 2.13 55.86
CA LYS A 20 -25.46 2.79 57.09
C LYS A 20 -26.84 2.29 57.53
N ILE A 21 -27.82 2.23 56.63
CA ILE A 21 -29.17 1.75 56.95
C ILE A 21 -29.10 0.33 57.51
N TRP A 22 -28.32 -0.56 56.90
CA TRP A 22 -28.23 -1.96 57.33
C TRP A 22 -27.52 -2.15 58.65
N ILE A 23 -26.45 -1.40 58.89
CA ILE A 23 -25.76 -1.40 60.18
C ILE A 23 -26.74 -0.93 61.26
N THR A 24 -27.50 0.15 61.00
CA THR A 24 -28.46 0.66 61.98
C THR A 24 -29.61 -0.32 62.25
N THR A 25 -30.20 -0.96 61.23
CA THR A 25 -31.28 -1.94 61.43
C THR A 25 -30.80 -3.22 62.10
N SER A 26 -29.58 -3.67 61.80
CA SER A 26 -28.96 -4.83 62.46
C SER A 26 -28.70 -4.55 63.95
N ILE A 27 -28.19 -3.37 64.28
CA ILE A 27 -27.97 -2.97 65.69
C ILE A 27 -29.30 -2.86 66.44
N LEU A 28 -30.32 -2.23 65.83
CA LEU A 28 -31.65 -2.11 66.45
C LEU A 28 -32.31 -3.48 66.70
N SER A 29 -32.19 -4.39 65.73
CA SER A 29 -32.69 -5.77 65.86
C SER A 29 -31.94 -6.52 66.96
N ALA A 30 -30.61 -6.40 67.00
CA ALA A 30 -29.79 -7.01 68.05
C ALA A 30 -30.16 -6.48 69.44
N LEU A 31 -30.35 -5.16 69.60
CA LEU A 31 -30.78 -4.56 70.86
C LEU A 31 -32.13 -5.10 71.33
N PHE A 32 -33.09 -5.22 70.42
CA PHE A 32 -34.42 -5.76 70.72
C PHE A 32 -34.37 -7.22 71.17
N PHE A 33 -33.65 -8.07 70.43
CA PHE A 33 -33.52 -9.50 70.77
C PHE A 33 -32.71 -9.73 72.04
N SER A 34 -31.63 -8.98 72.24
CA SER A 34 -30.86 -9.01 73.49
C SER A 34 -31.72 -8.61 74.69
N TYR A 35 -32.58 -7.61 74.53
CA TYR A 35 -33.46 -7.15 75.59
C TYR A 35 -34.49 -8.22 75.97
N ILE A 36 -35.14 -8.83 74.98
CA ILE A 36 -36.06 -9.96 75.20
C ILE A 36 -35.32 -11.10 75.89
N MET A 37 -34.12 -11.44 75.43
CA MET A 37 -33.37 -12.56 75.97
C MET A 37 -32.88 -12.31 77.40
N ALA A 38 -32.46 -11.07 77.71
CA ALA A 38 -32.12 -10.67 79.07
C ALA A 38 -33.33 -10.73 80.02
N LYS A 39 -34.53 -10.33 79.55
CA LYS A 39 -35.79 -10.46 80.32
C LYS A 39 -36.17 -11.92 80.54
N PHE A 40 -36.01 -12.77 79.52
CA PHE A 40 -36.27 -14.19 79.59
C PHE A 40 -35.34 -14.89 80.60
N ILE A 41 -34.04 -14.60 80.53
CA ILE A 41 -33.05 -15.13 81.49
C ILE A 41 -33.33 -14.60 82.90
N GLY A 42 -33.68 -13.32 83.05
CA GLY A 42 -34.09 -12.76 84.33
C GLY A 42 -35.31 -13.45 84.93
N LEU A 43 -36.29 -13.83 84.11
CA LEU A 43 -37.45 -14.63 84.52
C LEU A 43 -37.03 -16.04 84.97
N LEU A 44 -36.15 -16.72 84.22
CA LEU A 44 -35.63 -18.05 84.58
C LEU A 44 -34.85 -18.03 85.90
N ILE A 45 -33.99 -17.03 86.12
CA ILE A 45 -33.27 -16.84 87.38
C ILE A 45 -34.25 -16.59 88.52
N LYS A 46 -35.29 -15.78 88.30
CA LYS A 46 -36.34 -15.53 89.30
C LYS A 46 -37.07 -16.82 89.66
N MET A 47 -37.44 -17.65 88.68
CA MET A 47 -38.05 -18.97 88.92
C MET A 47 -37.11 -19.90 89.72
N MET A 48 -35.82 -19.98 89.36
CA MET A 48 -34.82 -20.77 90.08
C MET A 48 -34.59 -20.28 91.52
N SER A 49 -34.63 -18.97 91.75
CA SER A 49 -34.48 -18.39 93.09
C SER A 49 -35.69 -18.68 93.99
N ILE A 50 -36.89 -18.76 93.43
CA ILE A 50 -38.13 -19.11 94.16
C ILE A 50 -38.07 -20.57 94.60
N SER A 51 -37.61 -21.49 93.74
CA SER A 51 -37.39 -22.88 94.11
C SER A 51 -36.31 -23.06 95.18
N HIS A 52 -35.24 -22.25 95.17
CA HIS A 52 -34.19 -22.33 96.18
C HIS A 52 -34.61 -21.78 97.55
N LYS A 53 -35.44 -20.72 97.56
CA LYS A 53 -36.02 -20.11 98.78
C LYS A 53 -36.98 -21.05 99.53
N GLN A 54 -37.65 -21.95 98.81
CA GLN A 54 -38.49 -23.00 99.41
C GLN A 54 -37.70 -24.14 100.06
N VAL A 55 -36.40 -24.30 99.76
CA VAL A 55 -35.57 -25.43 100.23
C VAL A 55 -34.62 -25.03 101.39
N THR A 56 -34.21 -23.76 101.52
CA THR A 56 -33.10 -23.38 102.43
C THR A 56 -33.42 -22.27 103.46
N GLY A 57 -34.60 -21.64 103.40
CA GLY A 57 -35.13 -20.81 104.50
C GLY A 57 -34.48 -19.44 104.79
N ALA A 58 -33.38 -19.02 104.16
CA ALA A 58 -32.77 -17.70 104.40
C ALA A 58 -32.77 -16.79 103.13
N PRO A 59 -33.09 -15.48 103.23
CA PRO A 59 -33.01 -14.56 102.11
C PRO A 59 -31.62 -13.90 102.05
N THR A 60 -30.78 -14.29 101.08
CA THR A 60 -29.51 -13.60 100.82
C THR A 60 -29.75 -12.33 100.00
N ILE A 61 -29.84 -11.19 100.67
CA ILE A 61 -30.02 -9.85 100.05
C ILE A 61 -28.78 -9.40 99.25
N THR A 62 -27.63 -10.07 99.41
CA THR A 62 -26.37 -9.75 98.70
C THR A 62 -26.36 -10.09 97.21
N ASN A 63 -27.35 -10.83 96.69
CA ASN A 63 -27.27 -11.32 95.30
C ASN A 63 -27.99 -10.47 94.24
N TYR A 64 -28.84 -9.48 94.58
CA TYR A 64 -29.57 -8.71 93.56
C TYR A 64 -28.66 -7.85 92.67
N PHE A 65 -27.64 -7.21 93.26
CA PHE A 65 -26.70 -6.40 92.50
C PHE A 65 -25.79 -7.26 91.61
N GLN A 66 -25.30 -8.40 92.13
CA GLN A 66 -24.56 -9.38 91.33
C GLN A 66 -25.41 -9.95 90.19
N TYR A 67 -26.67 -10.33 90.43
CA TYR A 67 -27.57 -10.80 89.36
C TYR A 67 -27.84 -9.72 88.31
N SER A 68 -27.96 -8.45 88.71
CA SER A 68 -28.10 -7.33 87.76
C SER A 68 -26.85 -7.17 86.89
N LEU A 69 -25.65 -7.35 87.46
CA LEU A 69 -24.40 -7.31 86.71
C LEU A 69 -24.23 -8.50 85.77
N TYR A 70 -24.62 -9.72 86.19
CA TYR A 70 -24.58 -10.90 85.32
C TYR A 70 -25.59 -10.82 84.17
N THR A 71 -26.82 -10.34 84.44
CA THR A 71 -27.83 -10.15 83.39
C THR A 71 -27.46 -9.03 82.41
N PHE A 72 -26.79 -7.97 82.90
CA PHE A 72 -26.23 -6.93 82.03
C PHE A 72 -25.05 -7.44 81.19
N GLY A 73 -24.13 -8.21 81.77
CA GLY A 73 -23.02 -8.83 81.04
C GLY A 73 -23.51 -9.76 79.93
N LEU A 74 -24.50 -10.62 80.23
CA LEU A 74 -25.14 -11.48 79.24
C LEU A 74 -25.86 -10.68 78.15
N PHE A 75 -26.54 -9.58 78.50
CA PHE A 75 -27.16 -8.69 77.53
C PHE A 75 -26.14 -8.14 76.52
N VAL A 76 -24.97 -7.70 76.98
CA VAL A 76 -23.89 -7.20 76.11
C VAL A 76 -23.33 -8.30 75.22
N ILE A 77 -23.13 -9.51 75.75
CA ILE A 77 -22.66 -10.67 74.96
C ILE A 77 -23.68 -11.04 73.88
N PHE A 78 -24.97 -11.15 74.23
CA PHE A 78 -26.02 -11.41 73.25
C PHE A 78 -26.15 -10.28 72.22
N MET A 79 -25.92 -9.02 72.63
CA MET A 79 -25.95 -7.88 71.70
C MET A 79 -24.85 -8.02 70.64
N ILE A 80 -23.63 -8.36 71.04
CA ILE A 80 -22.53 -8.57 70.10
C ILE A 80 -22.83 -9.77 69.19
N LEU A 81 -23.28 -10.90 69.73
CA LEU A 81 -23.59 -12.11 68.98
C LEU A 81 -24.74 -11.90 67.97
N PHE A 82 -25.84 -11.27 68.40
CA PHE A 82 -26.95 -10.98 67.50
C PHE A 82 -26.57 -9.93 66.45
N THR A 83 -25.75 -8.93 66.79
CA THR A 83 -25.27 -7.97 65.79
C THR A 83 -24.44 -8.67 64.72
N ALA A 84 -23.50 -9.54 65.11
CA ALA A 84 -22.70 -10.33 64.17
C ALA A 84 -23.58 -11.27 63.32
N LEU A 85 -24.57 -11.94 63.92
CA LEU A 85 -25.50 -12.82 63.23
C LEU A 85 -26.37 -12.07 62.21
N PHE A 86 -26.94 -10.94 62.60
CA PHE A 86 -27.79 -10.15 61.70
C PHE A 86 -26.98 -9.56 60.55
N LEU A 87 -25.76 -9.08 60.78
CA LEU A 87 -24.87 -8.63 59.71
C LEU A 87 -24.53 -9.78 58.74
N PHE A 88 -24.29 -10.98 59.26
CA PHE A 88 -24.02 -12.16 58.42
C PHE A 88 -25.24 -12.60 57.60
N LEU A 89 -26.42 -12.72 58.23
CA LEU A 89 -27.67 -13.05 57.55
C LEU A 89 -28.02 -12.00 56.49
N TYR A 90 -27.78 -10.74 56.81
CA TYR A 90 -27.97 -9.64 55.86
C TYR A 90 -27.03 -9.79 54.67
N TYR A 91 -25.73 -9.99 54.90
CA TYR A 91 -24.74 -10.19 53.85
C TYR A 91 -25.13 -11.37 52.94
N GLN A 92 -25.51 -12.50 53.53
CA GLN A 92 -26.01 -13.67 52.78
C GLN A 92 -27.26 -13.34 51.96
N TYR A 93 -28.20 -12.58 52.51
CA TYR A 93 -29.39 -12.15 51.79
C TYR A 93 -29.04 -11.23 50.61
N TYR A 94 -28.10 -10.31 50.78
CA TYR A 94 -27.65 -9.43 49.70
C TYR A 94 -26.91 -10.19 48.60
N GLU A 95 -25.93 -11.02 48.95
CA GLU A 95 -25.21 -11.86 47.96
C GLU A 95 -26.19 -12.76 47.20
N ASN A 96 -27.21 -13.29 47.86
CA ASN A 96 -28.25 -14.09 47.21
C ASN A 96 -29.15 -13.25 46.29
N LEU A 97 -29.43 -11.98 46.64
CA LEU A 97 -30.12 -11.06 45.75
C LEU A 97 -29.25 -10.67 44.55
N GLU A 98 -27.97 -10.34 44.76
CA GLU A 98 -27.01 -9.98 43.71
C GLU A 98 -26.74 -11.17 42.78
N TYR A 99 -26.62 -12.38 43.32
CA TYR A 99 -26.44 -13.59 42.51
C TYR A 99 -27.68 -13.92 41.65
N ASN A 100 -28.88 -13.72 42.17
CA ASN A 100 -30.12 -14.06 41.46
C ASN A 100 -30.64 -12.94 40.55
N PHE A 101 -30.32 -11.68 40.85
CA PHE A 101 -30.90 -10.50 40.19
C PHE A 101 -29.86 -9.49 39.70
N GLY A 102 -28.60 -9.65 40.07
CA GLY A 102 -27.48 -8.88 39.52
C GLY A 102 -27.28 -9.18 38.05
N GLU A 103 -26.56 -8.27 37.41
CA GLU A 103 -26.23 -8.42 36.00
C GLU A 103 -25.33 -9.65 35.81
N ILE A 104 -25.68 -10.51 34.85
CA ILE A 104 -24.81 -11.61 34.43
C ILE A 104 -23.45 -10.98 34.09
N ARG A 105 -22.35 -11.52 34.66
CA ARG A 105 -21.00 -11.00 34.40
C ARG A 105 -20.73 -10.95 32.90
N GLU A 106 -20.82 -9.75 32.34
CA GLU A 106 -20.65 -9.47 30.92
C GLU A 106 -19.20 -9.73 30.48
N GLY A 107 -19.02 -10.21 29.25
CA GLY A 107 -17.71 -10.29 28.60
C GLY A 107 -17.20 -11.69 28.27
N HIS A 108 -17.99 -12.74 28.52
CA HIS A 108 -17.63 -14.11 28.13
C HIS A 108 -17.83 -14.37 26.63
N ASN A 109 -18.82 -13.72 26.02
CA ASN A 109 -19.22 -13.94 24.62
C ASN A 109 -18.86 -12.77 23.68
N GLY A 110 -18.18 -11.74 24.18
CA GLY A 110 -17.67 -10.62 23.38
C GLY A 110 -17.47 -9.35 24.21
N THR A 111 -16.31 -8.71 24.05
CA THR A 111 -15.90 -7.52 24.82
C THR A 111 -15.83 -6.24 24.00
N ALA A 112 -16.20 -6.30 22.71
CA ALA A 112 -16.18 -5.11 21.86
C ALA A 112 -17.25 -4.10 22.31
N ARG A 113 -16.91 -2.82 22.32
CA ARG A 113 -17.82 -1.70 22.58
C ARG A 113 -17.38 -0.48 21.79
N TRP A 114 -18.22 0.55 21.74
CA TRP A 114 -17.85 1.84 21.17
C TRP A 114 -17.04 2.67 22.18
N THR A 115 -16.15 3.51 21.66
CA THR A 115 -15.48 4.57 22.42
C THR A 115 -16.49 5.63 22.84
N THR A 116 -16.45 6.06 24.11
CA THR A 116 -17.36 7.08 24.63
C THR A 116 -16.93 8.49 24.22
N LYS A 117 -17.84 9.48 24.34
CA LYS A 117 -17.53 10.89 24.04
C LYS A 117 -16.42 11.43 24.97
N GLU A 118 -16.37 10.97 26.22
CA GLU A 118 -15.37 11.32 27.22
C GLU A 118 -14.01 10.73 26.85
N GLU A 119 -13.98 9.45 26.46
CA GLU A 119 -12.76 8.79 25.98
C GLU A 119 -12.20 9.49 24.74
N ILE A 120 -13.05 9.89 23.78
CA ILE A 120 -12.62 10.66 22.60
C ILE A 120 -11.93 11.97 23.02
N LYS A 121 -12.49 12.70 24.00
CA LYS A 121 -11.92 13.95 24.52
C LYS A 121 -10.58 13.76 25.21
N GLU A 122 -10.40 12.64 25.90
CA GLU A 122 -9.14 12.33 26.58
C GLU A 122 -8.08 11.83 25.60
N GLN A 123 -8.49 11.22 24.48
CA GLN A 123 -7.61 10.56 23.53
C GLN A 123 -7.15 11.46 22.38
N TYR A 124 -8.00 12.37 21.90
CA TYR A 124 -7.77 13.10 20.66
C TYR A 124 -7.77 14.60 20.87
N LYS A 125 -6.94 15.29 20.08
CA LYS A 125 -6.80 16.73 20.16
C LYS A 125 -8.06 17.39 19.62
N ALA A 126 -8.64 18.30 20.40
CA ALA A 126 -9.79 19.09 19.99
C ALA A 126 -9.35 20.35 19.24
N ILE A 127 -9.99 20.64 18.11
CA ILE A 127 -9.87 21.88 17.35
C ILE A 127 -11.27 22.44 17.07
N PRO A 128 -11.44 23.76 16.99
CA PRO A 128 -12.74 24.36 16.71
C PRO A 128 -13.19 24.07 15.27
N LEU A 129 -14.49 23.91 15.05
CA LEU A 129 -15.10 23.93 13.73
C LEU A 129 -14.79 25.29 13.04
N TYR A 130 -14.64 25.29 11.72
CA TYR A 130 -14.28 26.48 10.96
C TYR A 130 -15.26 27.65 11.12
N GLU A 131 -16.55 27.39 11.34
CA GLU A 131 -17.59 28.42 11.57
C GLU A 131 -17.28 29.39 12.71
N ASN A 132 -16.41 29.01 13.64
CA ASN A 132 -15.93 29.89 14.71
C ASN A 132 -14.95 30.98 14.23
N GLY A 133 -14.74 31.14 12.92
CA GLY A 133 -13.83 32.13 12.33
C GLY A 133 -12.34 31.83 12.54
N LEU A 134 -12.00 30.69 13.14
CA LEU A 134 -10.64 30.32 13.51
C LEU A 134 -9.94 29.55 12.38
N ASN A 135 -9.22 30.29 11.55
CA ASN A 135 -8.39 29.79 10.44
C ASN A 135 -7.07 29.10 10.85
N TYR A 136 -6.83 28.91 12.16
CA TYR A 136 -5.57 28.40 12.67
C TYR A 136 -5.77 27.60 13.97
N TYR A 137 -4.94 26.58 14.18
CA TYR A 137 -4.75 25.95 15.49
C TYR A 137 -3.30 25.53 15.71
N ARG A 138 -2.85 25.63 16.97
CA ARG A 138 -1.47 25.32 17.38
C ARG A 138 -1.14 23.83 17.25
N GLY A 139 0.07 23.48 16.86
CA GLY A 139 0.63 22.11 16.82
C GLY A 139 0.33 21.32 15.54
N GLN A 140 0.57 20.01 15.61
CA GLN A 140 0.49 19.09 14.47
C GLN A 140 -0.93 18.96 13.88
N SER A 141 -0.97 18.81 12.54
CA SER A 141 -2.16 18.39 11.79
C SER A 141 -2.60 16.96 12.11
N GLY A 142 -3.89 16.68 11.93
CA GLY A 142 -4.46 15.35 12.15
C GLY A 142 -5.73 15.11 11.34
N THR A 143 -6.04 13.83 11.07
CA THR A 143 -7.28 13.46 10.36
C THR A 143 -8.47 13.51 11.32
N LEU A 144 -9.65 13.87 10.81
CA LEU A 144 -10.87 13.93 11.61
C LEU A 144 -11.30 12.53 12.05
N VAL A 145 -11.41 12.30 13.36
CA VAL A 145 -11.93 11.05 13.95
C VAL A 145 -13.31 11.19 14.57
N SER A 146 -13.66 12.36 15.10
CA SER A 146 -15.00 12.58 15.65
C SER A 146 -15.34 14.05 15.70
N ARG A 147 -16.64 14.35 15.68
CA ARG A 147 -17.16 15.68 16.00
C ARG A 147 -18.01 15.58 17.25
N ILE A 148 -17.82 16.50 18.19
CA ILE A 148 -18.70 16.62 19.35
C ILE A 148 -19.05 18.09 19.47
N ASN A 149 -20.32 18.42 19.21
CA ASN A 149 -20.81 19.79 19.09
C ASN A 149 -20.00 20.56 18.03
N ASP A 150 -19.45 21.72 18.38
CA ASP A 150 -18.67 22.61 17.50
C ASP A 150 -17.16 22.35 17.55
N MET A 151 -16.76 21.19 18.10
CA MET A 151 -15.37 20.76 18.18
C MET A 151 -15.12 19.52 17.33
N LEU A 152 -14.04 19.57 16.58
CA LEU A 152 -13.49 18.46 15.81
C LEU A 152 -12.36 17.81 16.63
N TYR A 153 -12.36 16.48 16.69
CA TYR A 153 -11.32 15.69 17.35
C TYR A 153 -10.48 15.04 16.26
N ILE A 154 -9.18 15.32 16.30
CA ILE A 154 -8.24 14.90 15.25
C ILE A 154 -7.19 13.92 15.78
N ASP A 155 -6.84 12.93 14.96
CA ASP A 155 -5.69 12.06 15.18
C ASP A 155 -4.45 12.68 14.55
N THR A 156 -3.60 13.26 15.40
CA THR A 156 -2.34 13.91 14.98
C THR A 156 -1.16 12.95 14.86
N THR A 157 -1.34 11.66 15.17
CA THR A 157 -0.27 10.66 15.08
C THR A 157 0.19 10.45 13.63
N ASP A 158 1.37 9.88 13.48
CA ASP A 158 1.91 9.50 12.16
C ASP A 158 1.22 8.21 11.69
N SER A 159 -0.05 8.35 11.33
CA SER A 159 -0.95 7.25 10.96
C SER A 159 -1.40 7.35 9.51
N HIS A 160 -1.38 6.20 8.84
CA HIS A 160 -2.02 6.02 7.53
C HIS A 160 -3.52 5.79 7.71
N ASN A 161 -4.29 6.28 6.74
CA ASN A 161 -5.74 6.27 6.76
C ASN A 161 -6.26 5.51 5.54
N LEU A 162 -7.17 4.56 5.77
CA LEU A 162 -7.94 3.91 4.72
C LEU A 162 -9.40 4.31 4.86
N ILE A 163 -9.96 4.91 3.82
CA ILE A 163 -11.33 5.40 3.77
C ILE A 163 -12.09 4.61 2.70
N ILE A 164 -13.09 3.86 3.14
CA ILE A 164 -13.97 3.04 2.30
C ILE A 164 -15.30 3.76 2.11
N GLY A 165 -15.60 4.12 0.86
CA GLY A 165 -16.81 4.83 0.50
C GLY A 165 -17.13 4.70 -0.99
N ARG A 166 -18.23 4.01 -1.34
CA ARG A 166 -18.74 3.91 -2.72
C ARG A 166 -19.05 5.28 -3.31
N THR A 167 -19.21 5.34 -4.63
CA THR A 167 -19.72 6.53 -5.33
C THR A 167 -21.04 7.02 -4.69
N ARG A 168 -21.14 8.34 -4.44
CA ARG A 168 -22.24 9.03 -3.72
C ARG A 168 -22.37 8.74 -2.21
N SER A 169 -21.38 8.14 -1.57
CA SER A 169 -21.33 7.99 -0.10
C SER A 169 -21.03 9.28 0.67
N GLY A 170 -20.71 10.39 -0.02
CA GLY A 170 -20.27 11.63 0.60
C GLY A 170 -18.77 11.70 0.90
N LYS A 171 -17.97 10.68 0.55
CA LYS A 171 -16.51 10.58 0.78
C LYS A 171 -15.74 11.90 0.56
N THR A 172 -15.92 12.54 -0.59
CA THR A 172 -15.22 13.79 -0.92
C THR A 172 -15.63 14.94 0.01
N GLN A 173 -16.92 15.03 0.34
CA GLN A 173 -17.48 16.10 1.14
C GLN A 173 -17.27 15.90 2.65
N THR A 174 -17.31 14.68 3.16
CA THR A 174 -17.20 14.42 4.61
C THR A 174 -15.77 14.12 5.05
N LYS A 175 -14.89 13.70 4.13
CA LYS A 175 -13.48 13.40 4.41
C LYS A 175 -12.49 14.21 3.57
N VAL A 176 -12.47 14.06 2.25
CA VAL A 176 -11.37 14.65 1.43
C VAL A 176 -11.23 16.16 1.67
N LEU A 177 -12.32 16.92 1.49
CA LEU A 177 -12.29 18.37 1.66
C LEU A 177 -12.09 18.78 3.12
N THR A 178 -12.69 18.04 4.07
CA THR A 178 -12.59 18.35 5.51
C THR A 178 -11.21 18.05 6.06
N ASP A 179 -10.55 16.98 5.62
CA ASP A 179 -9.19 16.64 5.97
C ASP A 179 -8.20 17.67 5.39
N ILE A 180 -8.33 18.09 4.12
CA ILE A 180 -7.49 19.15 3.53
C ILE A 180 -7.63 20.47 4.30
N GLU A 181 -8.87 20.82 4.67
CA GLU A 181 -9.18 22.00 5.48
C GLU A 181 -8.50 21.92 6.86
N ASN A 182 -8.68 20.81 7.56
CA ASN A 182 -8.09 20.58 8.87
C ASN A 182 -6.56 20.57 8.83
N TYR A 183 -5.95 19.98 7.80
CA TYR A 183 -4.50 19.92 7.64
C TYR A 183 -3.90 21.31 7.45
N SER A 184 -4.53 22.12 6.60
CA SER A 184 -4.01 23.45 6.22
C SER A 184 -4.15 24.52 7.32
N ARG A 185 -4.99 24.29 8.33
CA ARG A 185 -5.12 25.17 9.53
C ARG A 185 -4.07 24.93 10.62
N SER A 186 -3.38 23.80 10.58
CA SER A 186 -2.38 23.50 11.61
C SER A 186 -1.21 24.50 11.59
N GLU A 187 -0.51 24.64 12.70
CA GLU A 187 0.74 25.41 12.78
C GLU A 187 1.83 24.82 11.88
N GLU A 188 2.01 23.51 11.94
CA GLU A 188 3.04 22.78 11.20
C GLU A 188 2.80 22.74 9.68
N LYS A 189 1.54 22.84 9.24
CA LYS A 189 1.06 22.75 7.84
C LYS A 189 1.80 21.70 7.01
N PRO A 190 1.38 20.42 6.98
CA PRO A 190 2.08 19.42 6.18
C PRO A 190 2.07 19.81 4.70
N HIS A 191 3.05 19.34 3.93
CA HIS A 191 2.93 19.31 2.48
C HIS A 191 1.75 18.40 2.09
N LEU A 192 1.06 18.75 1.01
CA LEU A 192 -0.14 18.07 0.55
C LEU A 192 0.08 17.56 -0.88
N ILE A 193 -0.04 16.25 -1.08
CA ILE A 193 -0.10 15.65 -2.41
C ILE A 193 -1.54 15.21 -2.61
N LEU A 194 -2.25 15.86 -3.53
CA LEU A 194 -3.69 15.75 -3.69
C LEU A 194 -4.01 15.13 -5.04
N SER A 195 -4.40 13.84 -5.08
CA SER A 195 -4.95 13.26 -6.31
C SER A 195 -6.45 13.43 -6.36
N SER A 196 -6.99 13.76 -7.53
CA SER A 196 -8.42 13.92 -7.73
C SER A 196 -8.80 13.60 -9.16
N GLY A 197 -9.91 12.87 -9.32
CA GLY A 197 -10.59 12.78 -10.60
C GLY A 197 -11.16 14.14 -10.97
N LYS A 198 -10.93 14.57 -12.22
CA LYS A 198 -11.31 15.91 -12.71
C LYS A 198 -10.55 17.00 -11.95
N TYR A 199 -11.04 18.23 -12.05
CA TYR A 199 -10.52 19.38 -11.33
C TYR A 199 -11.19 19.58 -9.96
N GLU A 200 -11.93 18.60 -9.43
CA GLU A 200 -12.86 18.82 -8.31
C GLU A 200 -12.18 19.37 -7.05
N VAL A 201 -11.18 18.66 -6.53
CA VAL A 201 -10.43 19.10 -5.34
C VAL A 201 -9.67 20.39 -5.62
N LEU A 202 -9.07 20.54 -6.81
CA LEU A 202 -8.34 21.75 -7.19
C LEU A 202 -9.25 22.99 -7.20
N GLN A 203 -10.42 22.90 -7.86
CA GLN A 203 -11.40 23.99 -7.98
C GLN A 203 -11.91 24.49 -6.64
N GLN A 204 -11.94 23.63 -5.64
CA GLN A 204 -12.47 23.94 -4.32
C GLN A 204 -11.38 24.39 -3.35
N THR A 205 -10.15 23.89 -3.46
CA THR A 205 -9.15 24.07 -2.39
C THR A 205 -7.98 24.97 -2.75
N GLN A 206 -7.69 25.22 -4.05
CA GLN A 206 -6.48 25.96 -4.45
C GLN A 206 -6.37 27.32 -3.79
N LYS A 207 -7.43 28.14 -3.88
CA LYS A 207 -7.41 29.47 -3.30
C LYS A 207 -7.24 29.45 -1.79
N MET A 208 -7.99 28.58 -1.10
CA MET A 208 -7.89 28.44 0.35
C MET A 208 -6.45 28.07 0.78
N LEU A 209 -5.81 27.14 0.07
CA LEU A 209 -4.42 26.75 0.37
C LEU A 209 -3.44 27.90 0.10
N GLN A 210 -3.58 28.61 -1.02
CA GLN A 210 -2.77 29.80 -1.33
C GLN A 210 -2.92 30.89 -0.26
N ASP A 211 -4.15 31.18 0.18
CA ASP A 211 -4.44 32.16 1.23
C ASP A 211 -3.86 31.74 2.59
N ARG A 212 -3.67 30.43 2.80
CA ARG A 212 -3.01 29.87 3.99
C ARG A 212 -1.49 29.74 3.83
N GLY A 213 -0.91 30.23 2.73
CA GLY A 213 0.53 30.31 2.49
C GLY A 213 1.14 29.08 1.80
N TYR A 214 0.33 28.17 1.25
CA TYR A 214 0.84 27.07 0.45
C TYR A 214 1.33 27.54 -0.91
N GLU A 215 2.45 26.99 -1.36
CA GLU A 215 2.86 27.03 -2.76
C GLU A 215 2.15 25.90 -3.53
N CYS A 216 1.25 26.25 -4.44
CA CYS A 216 0.45 25.28 -5.18
C CYS A 216 1.08 24.96 -6.55
N HIS A 217 1.24 23.67 -6.85
CA HIS A 217 1.71 23.15 -8.14
C HIS A 217 0.71 22.15 -8.72
N VAL A 218 0.62 22.05 -10.04
CA VAL A 218 -0.37 21.19 -10.72
C VAL A 218 0.29 20.31 -11.77
N LEU A 219 0.20 18.99 -11.58
CA LEU A 219 0.44 17.98 -12.61
C LEU A 219 -0.90 17.66 -13.26
N ASN A 220 -1.13 18.17 -14.47
CA ASN A 220 -2.42 18.10 -15.13
C ASN A 220 -2.43 17.05 -16.25
N LEU A 221 -3.12 15.93 -16.03
CA LEU A 221 -3.26 14.88 -17.04
C LEU A 221 -4.51 15.04 -17.92
N ILE A 222 -5.36 16.03 -17.63
CA ILE A 222 -6.52 16.39 -18.46
C ILE A 222 -6.09 17.38 -19.55
N ASP A 223 -5.50 18.52 -19.14
CA ASP A 223 -4.90 19.51 -20.02
C ASP A 223 -3.38 19.57 -19.76
N MET A 224 -2.65 18.70 -20.46
CA MET A 224 -1.21 18.50 -20.26
C MET A 224 -0.34 19.70 -20.63
N MET A 225 -0.87 20.66 -21.39
CA MET A 225 -0.16 21.92 -21.66
C MET A 225 -0.27 22.88 -20.47
N LYS A 226 -1.27 22.68 -19.61
CA LYS A 226 -1.51 23.44 -18.39
C LYS A 226 -1.05 22.69 -17.14
N SER A 227 0.21 22.27 -17.16
CA SER A 227 0.86 21.44 -16.15
C SER A 227 2.28 21.94 -15.90
N PHE A 228 2.88 21.59 -14.76
CA PHE A 228 4.34 21.63 -14.67
C PHE A 228 4.93 20.50 -15.53
N GLY A 229 6.09 20.75 -16.13
CA GLY A 229 6.84 19.74 -16.88
C GLY A 229 7.47 18.72 -15.93
N TYR A 230 7.32 17.43 -16.26
CA TYR A 230 7.79 16.30 -15.47
C TYR A 230 8.41 15.24 -16.38
N ASN A 231 9.74 15.23 -16.46
CA ASN A 231 10.47 14.16 -17.13
C ASN A 231 10.93 13.12 -16.10
N PRO A 232 10.33 11.91 -16.07
CA PRO A 232 10.67 10.88 -15.10
C PRO A 232 12.12 10.37 -15.24
N LEU A 233 12.78 10.65 -16.36
CA LEU A 233 14.17 10.23 -16.57
C LEU A 233 15.20 11.24 -16.05
N THR A 234 14.75 12.38 -15.50
CA THR A 234 15.66 13.43 -14.98
C THR A 234 16.53 12.89 -13.85
N LEU A 235 15.92 12.22 -12.85
CA LEU A 235 16.67 11.65 -11.73
C LEU A 235 17.69 10.59 -12.19
N ILE A 236 17.33 9.81 -13.20
CA ILE A 236 18.22 8.81 -13.80
C ILE A 236 19.41 9.49 -14.47
N GLY A 237 19.16 10.56 -15.25
CA GLY A 237 20.20 11.36 -15.88
C GLY A 237 21.10 12.06 -14.86
N GLU A 238 20.55 12.58 -13.76
CA GLU A 238 21.31 13.21 -12.67
C GLU A 238 22.20 12.21 -11.92
N ALA A 239 21.70 11.01 -11.61
CA ALA A 239 22.49 9.94 -10.99
C ALA A 239 23.63 9.50 -11.92
N TYR A 240 23.33 9.30 -13.21
CA TYR A 240 24.31 8.94 -14.22
C TYR A 240 25.39 10.02 -14.41
N LEU A 241 25.00 11.30 -14.43
CA LEU A 241 25.90 12.45 -14.51
C LEU A 241 26.90 12.49 -13.34
N LYS A 242 26.47 12.08 -12.14
CA LYS A 242 27.33 11.97 -10.94
C LYS A 242 28.26 10.76 -10.96
N GLY A 243 28.12 9.87 -11.95
CA GLY A 243 28.83 8.60 -12.02
C GLY A 243 28.26 7.53 -11.09
N ASP A 244 27.08 7.75 -10.48
CA ASP A 244 26.38 6.74 -9.69
C ASP A 244 25.50 5.88 -10.60
N TYR A 245 26.17 4.97 -11.32
CA TYR A 245 25.51 4.11 -12.29
C TYR A 245 24.57 3.09 -11.65
N ASP A 246 24.84 2.67 -10.42
CA ASP A 246 24.01 1.73 -9.68
C ASP A 246 22.67 2.39 -9.30
N GLU A 247 22.71 3.63 -8.78
CA GLU A 247 21.51 4.43 -8.52
C GLU A 247 20.71 4.68 -9.81
N ALA A 248 21.39 4.98 -10.93
CA ALA A 248 20.73 5.16 -12.23
C ALA A 248 20.00 3.89 -12.70
N ILE A 249 20.58 2.70 -12.48
CA ILE A 249 19.95 1.41 -12.80
C ILE A 249 18.73 1.16 -11.89
N GLU A 250 18.85 1.43 -10.59
CA GLU A 250 17.76 1.24 -9.63
C GLU A 250 16.57 2.15 -9.99
N LEU A 251 16.82 3.45 -10.23
CA LEU A 251 15.81 4.42 -10.65
C LEU A 251 15.14 4.03 -11.98
N CYS A 252 15.90 3.48 -12.94
CA CYS A 252 15.36 2.91 -14.18
C CYS A 252 14.36 1.78 -13.88
N LYS A 253 14.72 0.83 -13.00
CA LYS A 253 13.87 -0.30 -12.63
C LYS A 253 12.61 0.16 -11.89
N THR A 254 12.72 1.11 -10.96
CA THR A 254 11.55 1.70 -10.30
C THR A 254 10.62 2.39 -11.28
N PHE A 255 11.15 3.10 -12.29
CA PHE A 255 10.36 3.74 -13.33
C PHE A 255 9.65 2.74 -14.25
N SER A 256 10.34 1.69 -14.68
CA SER A 256 9.83 0.74 -15.68
C SER A 256 8.92 -0.33 -15.08
N TYR A 257 9.03 -0.61 -13.77
CA TYR A 257 8.20 -1.61 -13.08
C TYR A 257 6.70 -1.39 -13.29
N PRO A 258 6.07 -0.24 -12.97
CA PRO A 258 4.63 -0.11 -13.12
C PRO A 258 4.16 0.08 -14.59
N LEU A 259 5.09 0.15 -15.56
CA LEU A 259 4.75 0.11 -16.99
C LEU A 259 4.52 -1.32 -17.49
N TYR A 260 5.33 -2.26 -17.02
CA TYR A 260 5.38 -3.63 -17.54
C TYR A 260 4.82 -4.67 -16.58
N HIS A 261 5.00 -4.48 -15.27
CA HIS A 261 4.61 -5.46 -14.27
C HIS A 261 3.10 -5.70 -14.25
N ASN A 262 2.72 -6.97 -14.28
CA ASN A 262 1.35 -7.42 -14.09
C ASN A 262 1.33 -8.62 -13.15
N GLU A 263 0.80 -8.44 -11.95
CA GLU A 263 0.71 -9.51 -10.94
C GLU A 263 -0.12 -10.71 -11.40
N ASN A 264 -1.02 -10.53 -12.38
CA ASN A 264 -1.85 -11.60 -12.92
C ASN A 264 -1.21 -12.31 -14.13
N SER A 265 0.03 -11.96 -14.49
CA SER A 265 0.70 -12.53 -15.65
C SER A 265 1.06 -14.00 -15.42
N LYS A 266 0.72 -14.85 -16.39
CA LYS A 266 1.07 -16.29 -16.36
C LYS A 266 2.53 -16.52 -16.76
N ASP A 267 3.09 -15.64 -17.58
CA ASP A 267 4.45 -15.72 -18.13
C ASP A 267 5.20 -14.39 -17.92
N PRO A 268 5.73 -14.13 -16.71
CA PRO A 268 6.37 -12.86 -16.34
C PRO A 268 7.61 -12.52 -17.18
N VAL A 269 8.26 -13.52 -17.79
CA VAL A 269 9.49 -13.39 -18.57
C VAL A 269 9.38 -12.32 -19.66
N TRP A 270 8.22 -12.22 -20.33
CA TRP A 270 8.00 -11.23 -21.39
C TRP A 270 7.96 -9.79 -20.87
N GLU A 271 7.42 -9.60 -19.66
CA GLU A 271 7.33 -8.30 -19.00
C GLU A 271 8.70 -7.89 -18.45
N GLU A 272 9.41 -8.83 -17.83
CA GLU A 272 10.77 -8.62 -17.30
C GLU A 272 11.78 -8.28 -18.41
N THR A 273 11.74 -9.00 -19.53
CA THR A 273 12.64 -8.73 -20.67
C THR A 273 12.28 -7.46 -21.42
N ALA A 274 11.00 -7.10 -21.53
CA ALA A 274 10.58 -5.81 -22.06
C ALA A 274 11.05 -4.65 -21.16
N MET A 275 10.94 -4.82 -19.84
CA MET A 275 11.43 -3.88 -18.84
C MET A 275 12.95 -3.68 -18.96
N ALA A 276 13.72 -4.77 -19.06
CA ALA A 276 15.18 -4.72 -19.26
C ALA A 276 15.57 -3.99 -20.56
N LEU A 277 14.81 -4.19 -21.65
CA LEU A 277 15.04 -3.46 -22.89
C LEU A 277 14.85 -1.95 -22.73
N VAL A 278 13.79 -1.53 -22.05
CA VAL A 278 13.54 -0.09 -21.80
C VAL A 278 14.63 0.50 -20.92
N ASN A 279 15.04 -0.20 -19.86
CA ASN A 279 16.14 0.23 -18.99
C ASN A 279 17.44 0.39 -19.79
N ALA A 280 17.78 -0.58 -20.64
CA ALA A 280 18.95 -0.52 -21.51
C ALA A 280 18.90 0.69 -22.46
N LEU A 281 17.74 0.98 -23.04
CA LEU A 281 17.55 2.15 -23.90
C LEU A 281 17.68 3.48 -23.14
N ILE A 282 17.12 3.58 -21.93
CA ILE A 282 17.27 4.79 -21.09
C ILE A 282 18.75 5.02 -20.76
N LEU A 283 19.44 3.99 -20.29
CA LEU A 283 20.87 4.07 -19.97
C LEU A 283 21.72 4.35 -21.21
N ALA A 284 21.33 3.85 -22.37
CA ALA A 284 21.98 4.16 -23.63
C ALA A 284 21.84 5.63 -24.02
N LEU A 285 20.68 6.26 -23.75
CA LEU A 285 20.52 7.69 -23.92
C LEU A 285 21.42 8.48 -22.97
N CYS A 286 21.52 8.06 -21.71
CA CYS A 286 22.47 8.67 -20.77
C CYS A 286 23.89 8.57 -21.31
N HIS A 287 24.33 7.39 -21.76
CA HIS A 287 25.66 7.19 -22.32
C HIS A 287 25.95 8.12 -23.51
N GLU A 288 25.05 8.21 -24.49
CA GLU A 288 25.28 8.99 -25.71
C GLU A 288 25.24 10.51 -25.48
N PHE A 289 24.30 10.99 -24.66
CA PHE A 289 24.04 12.42 -24.53
C PHE A 289 24.68 13.05 -23.31
N ILE A 290 24.79 12.31 -22.20
CA ILE A 290 25.48 12.78 -20.99
C ILE A 290 26.95 12.39 -21.09
N GLY A 291 27.29 11.16 -21.48
CA GLY A 291 28.68 10.67 -21.51
C GLY A 291 29.11 10.01 -20.19
N GLU A 292 30.30 9.40 -20.18
CA GLU A 292 30.86 8.68 -19.03
C GLU A 292 32.22 9.27 -18.60
N GLY A 293 32.53 9.16 -17.30
CA GLY A 293 33.82 9.58 -16.73
C GLY A 293 34.05 11.10 -16.87
N ASP A 294 35.24 11.50 -17.32
CA ASP A 294 35.61 12.90 -17.46
C ASP A 294 34.91 13.63 -18.64
N ASN A 295 34.13 12.92 -19.46
CA ASN A 295 33.49 13.47 -20.65
C ASN A 295 31.99 13.81 -20.44
N THR A 296 31.53 13.89 -19.20
CA THR A 296 30.11 14.11 -18.91
C THR A 296 29.63 15.53 -19.25
N LYS A 297 28.37 15.65 -19.67
CA LYS A 297 27.72 16.88 -20.14
C LYS A 297 26.34 17.01 -19.54
N GLU A 298 26.18 17.97 -18.63
CA GLU A 298 24.91 18.24 -17.96
C GLU A 298 23.82 18.66 -18.96
N GLU A 299 24.16 19.41 -20.01
CA GLU A 299 23.23 19.79 -21.06
C GLU A 299 22.65 18.59 -21.84
N GLY A 300 23.25 17.42 -21.69
CA GLY A 300 22.79 16.15 -22.25
C GLY A 300 21.48 15.65 -21.65
N ILE A 301 21.17 15.98 -20.39
CA ILE A 301 20.01 15.46 -19.65
C ILE A 301 18.68 15.75 -20.36
N LYS A 302 18.55 16.90 -21.05
CA LYS A 302 17.33 17.26 -21.77
C LYS A 302 16.97 16.28 -22.91
N TYR A 303 17.94 15.54 -23.43
CA TYR A 303 17.71 14.52 -24.46
C TYR A 303 17.32 13.15 -23.87
N VAL A 304 17.50 12.94 -22.57
CA VAL A 304 17.12 11.72 -21.86
C VAL A 304 15.65 11.85 -21.45
N ASN A 305 14.73 11.51 -22.34
CA ASN A 305 13.29 11.53 -22.10
C ASN A 305 12.58 10.37 -22.82
N MET A 306 11.36 10.03 -22.39
CA MET A 306 10.63 8.87 -22.93
C MET A 306 10.26 8.99 -24.41
N TYR A 307 10.14 10.21 -24.93
CA TYR A 307 9.91 10.45 -26.35
C TYR A 307 11.13 10.01 -27.17
N ASN A 308 12.33 10.34 -26.71
CA ASN A 308 13.58 9.93 -27.33
C ASN A 308 13.91 8.45 -27.12
N VAL A 309 13.49 7.83 -26.00
CA VAL A 309 13.57 6.38 -25.82
C VAL A 309 12.78 5.66 -26.92
N ALA A 310 11.56 6.13 -27.19
CA ALA A 310 10.73 5.60 -28.26
C ALA A 310 11.38 5.77 -29.64
N ASN A 311 11.92 6.95 -29.92
CA ASN A 311 12.61 7.23 -31.18
C ASN A 311 13.86 6.37 -31.36
N MET A 312 14.63 6.15 -30.29
CA MET A 312 15.81 5.27 -30.33
C MET A 312 15.40 3.85 -30.69
N LEU A 313 14.38 3.31 -30.05
CA LEU A 313 13.86 1.98 -30.38
C LEU A 313 13.41 1.92 -31.84
N ASN A 314 12.62 2.89 -32.30
CA ASN A 314 12.10 2.91 -33.68
C ASN A 314 13.20 2.99 -34.75
N ILE A 315 14.24 3.80 -34.53
CA ILE A 315 15.32 4.02 -35.50
C ILE A 315 16.32 2.85 -35.51
N LEU A 316 16.56 2.22 -34.36
CA LEU A 316 17.54 1.14 -34.21
C LEU A 316 16.94 -0.27 -34.21
N SER A 317 15.61 -0.41 -34.21
CA SER A 317 14.93 -1.71 -34.39
C SER A 317 14.98 -2.23 -35.82
N GLU A 318 15.53 -1.46 -36.76
CA GLU A 318 15.75 -1.93 -38.12
C GLU A 318 16.77 -3.07 -38.14
N VAL A 319 16.53 -4.01 -39.06
CA VAL A 319 17.41 -5.13 -39.33
C VAL A 319 18.26 -4.77 -40.54
N ASP A 320 19.55 -5.07 -40.48
CA ASP A 320 20.48 -4.89 -41.61
C ASP A 320 20.46 -6.07 -42.59
N ASP A 321 21.26 -5.97 -43.65
CA ASP A 321 21.40 -7.01 -44.68
C ASP A 321 21.89 -8.37 -44.14
N SER A 322 22.48 -8.39 -42.94
CA SER A 322 22.95 -9.62 -42.26
C SER A 322 21.90 -10.21 -41.31
N ASN A 323 20.66 -9.73 -41.39
CA ASN A 323 19.55 -10.12 -40.50
C ASN A 323 19.85 -9.85 -39.00
N THR A 324 20.71 -8.86 -38.71
CA THR A 324 21.07 -8.45 -37.34
C THR A 324 20.39 -7.11 -37.03
N TYR A 325 19.89 -6.96 -35.81
CA TYR A 325 19.30 -5.69 -35.38
C TYR A 325 20.39 -4.62 -35.20
N LEU A 326 20.18 -3.40 -35.69
CA LEU A 326 21.12 -2.30 -35.47
C LEU A 326 21.33 -2.02 -33.97
N LEU A 327 20.33 -2.32 -33.15
CA LEU A 327 20.41 -2.26 -31.70
C LEU A 327 21.51 -3.18 -31.12
N ASP A 328 21.71 -4.38 -31.69
CA ASP A 328 22.83 -5.26 -31.28
C ASP A 328 24.17 -4.57 -31.51
N LYS A 329 24.36 -4.05 -32.72
CA LYS A 329 25.61 -3.39 -33.12
C LYS A 329 25.91 -2.19 -32.24
N TYR A 330 24.87 -1.43 -31.87
CA TYR A 330 25.00 -0.33 -30.94
C TYR A 330 25.50 -0.81 -29.57
N PHE A 331 24.79 -1.73 -28.91
CA PHE A 331 25.16 -2.18 -27.58
C PHE A 331 26.49 -2.97 -27.56
N ASP A 332 26.80 -3.73 -28.61
CA ASP A 332 28.08 -4.44 -28.74
C ASP A 332 29.27 -3.49 -28.93
N SER A 333 29.02 -2.25 -29.39
CA SER A 333 30.05 -1.21 -29.52
C SER A 333 30.39 -0.52 -28.20
N LEU A 334 29.51 -0.60 -27.20
CA LEU A 334 29.75 -0.04 -25.86
C LEU A 334 30.78 -0.89 -25.10
N SER A 335 31.40 -0.30 -24.07
CA SER A 335 32.31 -1.03 -23.19
C SER A 335 31.59 -2.19 -22.48
N ILE A 336 32.33 -3.26 -22.14
CA ILE A 336 31.74 -4.45 -21.51
C ILE A 336 31.13 -4.15 -20.13
N ASN A 337 31.65 -3.12 -19.45
CA ASN A 337 31.18 -2.66 -18.14
C ASN A 337 30.12 -1.55 -18.24
N SER A 338 29.69 -1.17 -19.46
CA SER A 338 28.67 -0.15 -19.62
C SER A 338 27.33 -0.62 -19.04
N PRO A 339 26.68 0.16 -18.16
CA PRO A 339 25.36 -0.17 -17.60
C PRO A 339 24.33 -0.55 -18.67
N ALA A 340 24.32 0.20 -19.77
CA ALA A 340 23.38 0.02 -20.87
C ALA A 340 23.60 -1.33 -21.59
N ARG A 341 24.86 -1.72 -21.80
CA ARG A 341 25.21 -3.01 -22.42
C ARG A 341 24.87 -4.19 -21.52
N MET A 342 25.12 -4.07 -20.22
CA MET A 342 24.80 -5.12 -19.25
C MET A 342 23.30 -5.39 -19.17
N GLU A 343 22.46 -4.35 -19.08
CA GLU A 343 21.00 -4.53 -19.10
C GLU A 343 20.52 -5.14 -20.44
N TYR A 344 21.14 -4.75 -21.57
CA TYR A 344 20.80 -5.30 -22.88
C TYR A 344 21.22 -6.77 -23.09
N SER A 345 22.18 -7.29 -22.32
CA SER A 345 22.72 -8.63 -22.54
C SER A 345 21.66 -9.73 -22.41
N THR A 346 20.65 -9.51 -21.56
CA THR A 346 19.50 -10.40 -21.39
C THR A 346 18.68 -10.53 -22.69
N ILE A 347 18.52 -9.43 -23.43
CA ILE A 347 17.84 -9.40 -24.74
C ILE A 347 18.74 -10.00 -25.82
N ARG A 348 20.06 -9.73 -25.76
CA ARG A 348 21.05 -10.24 -26.72
C ARG A 348 21.08 -11.78 -26.79
N MET A 349 20.77 -12.45 -25.68
CA MET A 349 20.67 -13.91 -25.57
C MET A 349 19.42 -14.50 -26.25
N SER A 350 18.41 -13.68 -26.56
CA SER A 350 17.18 -14.12 -27.24
C SER A 350 17.35 -14.08 -28.76
N ALA A 351 16.70 -15.02 -29.46
CA ALA A 351 16.77 -15.13 -30.93
C ALA A 351 15.39 -15.29 -31.58
N GLY A 352 15.31 -15.04 -32.88
CA GLY A 352 14.12 -15.29 -33.70
C GLY A 352 12.85 -14.62 -33.18
N GLN A 353 11.77 -15.40 -33.08
CA GLN A 353 10.43 -14.91 -32.71
C GLN A 353 10.37 -14.36 -31.27
N THR A 354 11.05 -15.02 -30.32
CA THR A 354 11.15 -14.55 -28.93
C THR A 354 11.65 -13.10 -28.87
N ARG A 355 12.65 -12.79 -29.68
CA ARG A 355 13.24 -11.46 -29.72
C ARG A 355 12.30 -10.40 -30.30
N ALA A 356 11.61 -10.75 -31.40
CA ALA A 356 10.60 -9.87 -31.99
C ALA A 356 9.44 -9.62 -31.00
N SER A 357 9.05 -10.62 -30.21
CA SER A 357 8.05 -10.48 -29.14
C SER A 357 8.51 -9.51 -28.05
N ILE A 358 9.76 -9.58 -27.59
CA ILE A 358 10.31 -8.63 -26.61
C ILE A 358 10.21 -7.18 -27.12
N PHE A 359 10.62 -6.94 -28.36
CA PHE A 359 10.57 -5.61 -28.97
C PHE A 359 9.13 -5.09 -29.09
N THR A 360 8.22 -5.97 -29.52
CA THR A 360 6.80 -5.63 -29.66
C THR A 360 6.18 -5.32 -28.28
N SER A 361 6.49 -6.12 -27.25
CA SER A 361 6.04 -5.91 -25.88
C SER A 361 6.56 -4.59 -25.30
N ALA A 362 7.83 -4.29 -25.50
CA ALA A 362 8.42 -3.02 -25.06
C ALA A 362 7.74 -1.83 -25.77
N GLN A 363 7.62 -1.88 -27.09
CA GLN A 363 7.04 -0.80 -27.90
C GLN A 363 5.57 -0.55 -27.55
N ALA A 364 4.79 -1.60 -27.24
CA ALA A 364 3.38 -1.49 -26.90
C ALA A 364 3.12 -0.53 -25.72
N LYS A 365 4.01 -0.52 -24.72
CA LYS A 365 3.92 0.37 -23.56
C LYS A 365 4.55 1.74 -23.82
N ILE A 366 5.70 1.80 -24.48
CA ILE A 366 6.39 3.07 -24.74
C ILE A 366 5.57 3.98 -25.68
N ARG A 367 4.77 3.40 -26.59
CA ARG A 367 3.95 4.16 -27.56
C ARG A 367 3.05 5.22 -26.92
N GLN A 368 2.62 5.05 -25.67
CA GLN A 368 1.80 6.09 -25.00
C GLN A 368 2.55 7.42 -24.81
N PHE A 369 3.88 7.36 -24.69
CA PHE A 369 4.75 8.53 -24.49
C PHE A 369 5.10 9.27 -25.79
N THR A 370 4.80 8.69 -26.96
CA THR A 370 5.03 9.34 -28.26
C THR A 370 3.91 10.31 -28.64
N ALA A 371 2.78 10.28 -27.94
CA ALA A 371 1.73 11.27 -28.14
C ALA A 371 2.27 12.67 -27.83
N GLN A 372 2.11 13.61 -28.76
CA GLN A 372 2.74 14.94 -28.68
C GLN A 372 2.50 15.68 -27.34
N ARG A 373 1.26 15.61 -26.81
CA ARG A 373 0.91 16.20 -25.51
C ARG A 373 1.65 15.55 -24.33
N VAL A 374 1.85 14.24 -24.36
CA VAL A 374 2.57 13.48 -23.33
C VAL A 374 4.07 13.77 -23.46
N GLY A 375 4.60 13.72 -24.68
CA GLY A 375 5.99 14.06 -24.96
C GLY A 375 6.35 15.47 -24.52
N LYS A 376 5.46 16.46 -24.71
CA LYS A 376 5.68 17.85 -24.26
C LYS A 376 5.68 17.98 -22.74
N LEU A 377 4.71 17.35 -22.06
CA LEU A 377 4.66 17.26 -20.60
C LEU A 377 5.95 16.65 -20.02
N MET A 378 6.47 15.62 -20.68
CA MET A 378 7.59 14.81 -20.20
C MET A 378 8.93 15.16 -20.82
N ALA A 379 9.03 16.29 -21.53
CA ALA A 379 10.27 16.72 -22.17
C ALA A 379 11.32 17.17 -21.15
N THR A 380 10.87 17.95 -20.15
CA THR A 380 11.74 18.62 -19.18
C THR A 380 11.10 18.64 -17.80
N THR A 381 11.90 18.57 -16.74
CA THR A 381 11.43 18.74 -15.37
C THR A 381 11.50 20.19 -14.94
N THR A 382 10.40 20.70 -14.40
CA THR A 382 10.27 22.10 -13.92
C THR A 382 9.99 22.18 -12.41
N PHE A 383 9.63 21.05 -11.79
CA PHE A 383 9.44 20.93 -10.35
C PHE A 383 10.46 19.94 -9.77
N ASN A 384 11.32 20.41 -8.86
CA ASN A 384 12.34 19.59 -8.20
C ASN A 384 11.89 19.19 -6.79
N PHE A 385 12.10 17.92 -6.42
CA PHE A 385 11.69 17.38 -5.11
C PHE A 385 12.42 18.02 -3.92
N ASN A 386 13.62 18.57 -4.11
CA ASN A 386 14.37 19.27 -3.04
C ASN A 386 13.58 20.45 -2.46
N LYS A 387 12.61 21.00 -3.20
CA LYS A 387 11.71 22.05 -2.69
C LYS A 387 10.95 21.63 -1.42
N PHE A 388 10.70 20.33 -1.21
CA PHE A 388 10.02 19.82 -0.02
C PHE A 388 10.88 19.85 1.25
N VAL A 389 12.18 20.11 1.13
CA VAL A 389 13.12 20.14 2.26
C VAL A 389 13.93 21.43 2.31
N GLU A 390 13.73 22.32 1.34
CA GLU A 390 14.40 23.61 1.26
C GLU A 390 13.88 24.53 2.38
N VAL A 391 14.79 24.93 3.27
CA VAL A 391 14.51 25.85 4.37
C VAL A 391 14.56 27.28 3.85
N ASP A 392 13.48 28.01 4.04
CA ASP A 392 13.40 29.42 3.69
C ASP A 392 14.32 30.24 4.62
N LYS A 393 15.20 31.06 4.03
CA LYS A 393 16.22 31.81 4.78
C LYS A 393 15.64 32.89 5.69
N ASP A 394 14.47 33.44 5.33
CA ASP A 394 13.85 34.54 6.06
C ASP A 394 13.02 34.00 7.24
N THR A 395 12.34 32.87 7.05
CA THR A 395 11.48 32.28 8.09
C THR A 395 12.16 31.20 8.94
N GLY A 396 13.21 30.56 8.41
CA GLY A 396 13.86 29.41 9.06
C GLY A 396 13.02 28.12 9.06
N ASP A 397 11.89 28.09 8.35
CA ASP A 397 11.02 26.91 8.18
C ASP A 397 10.92 26.53 6.69
N VAL A 398 10.52 25.30 6.42
CA VAL A 398 10.21 24.84 5.06
C VAL A 398 8.84 25.40 4.67
N LYS A 399 8.73 26.04 3.51
CA LYS A 399 7.44 26.55 3.03
C LYS A 399 6.49 25.40 2.69
N PRO A 400 5.21 25.41 3.13
CA PRO A 400 4.28 24.33 2.81
C PRO A 400 3.94 24.32 1.31
N ILE A 401 3.87 23.12 0.73
CA ILE A 401 3.65 22.90 -0.71
C ILE A 401 2.42 22.02 -0.90
N ALA A 402 1.56 22.38 -1.84
CA ALA A 402 0.43 21.57 -2.28
C ALA A 402 0.60 21.19 -3.75
N VAL A 403 0.76 19.90 -4.04
CA VAL A 403 0.84 19.38 -5.41
C VAL A 403 -0.46 18.68 -5.76
N TYR A 404 -1.11 19.14 -6.82
CA TYR A 404 -2.34 18.57 -7.35
C TYR A 404 -2.03 17.62 -8.51
N LEU A 405 -2.48 16.37 -8.39
CA LEU A 405 -2.44 15.36 -9.44
C LEU A 405 -3.84 15.27 -10.04
N VAL A 406 -4.06 15.97 -11.16
CA VAL A 406 -5.37 16.07 -11.82
C VAL A 406 -5.51 14.94 -12.82
N LEU A 407 -6.48 14.06 -12.59
CA LEU A 407 -6.64 12.80 -13.30
C LEU A 407 -7.90 12.80 -14.22
N PRO A 408 -7.79 12.43 -15.51
CA PRO A 408 -8.95 12.30 -16.41
C PRO A 408 -9.80 11.07 -16.10
N ASP A 409 -11.11 11.26 -15.87
CA ASP A 409 -12.07 10.17 -15.59
C ASP A 409 -12.45 9.32 -16.81
N TYR A 410 -12.06 9.75 -18.02
CA TYR A 410 -12.40 9.08 -19.28
C TYR A 410 -11.26 8.23 -19.86
N VAL A 411 -10.00 8.42 -19.41
CA VAL A 411 -8.82 7.68 -19.92
C VAL A 411 -7.78 7.48 -18.80
N GLU A 412 -7.61 6.24 -18.36
CA GLU A 412 -6.64 5.89 -17.29
C GLU A 412 -5.21 5.71 -17.80
N THR A 413 -4.98 5.66 -19.11
CA THR A 413 -3.68 5.31 -19.73
C THR A 413 -2.50 6.11 -19.17
N ASN A 414 -2.72 7.39 -18.84
CA ASN A 414 -1.66 8.28 -18.37
C ASN A 414 -1.53 8.34 -16.85
N TYR A 415 -2.35 7.62 -16.07
CA TYR A 415 -2.28 7.64 -14.60
C TYR A 415 -0.93 7.14 -14.07
N ILE A 416 -0.23 6.33 -14.88
CA ILE A 416 1.15 5.93 -14.61
C ILE A 416 2.09 7.12 -14.37
N ILE A 417 1.86 8.25 -15.05
CA ILE A 417 2.66 9.46 -14.85
C ILE A 417 2.53 9.96 -13.41
N ALA A 418 1.31 9.94 -12.85
CA ALA A 418 1.05 10.37 -11.48
C ALA A 418 1.62 9.39 -10.44
N THR A 419 1.47 8.08 -10.64
CA THR A 419 2.01 7.08 -9.70
C THR A 419 3.53 7.04 -9.71
N THR A 420 4.16 7.15 -10.89
CA THR A 420 5.61 7.30 -11.00
C THR A 420 6.11 8.57 -10.32
N TRP A 421 5.41 9.71 -10.49
CA TRP A 421 5.78 10.96 -9.84
C TRP A 421 5.82 10.82 -8.30
N ILE A 422 4.80 10.19 -7.72
CA ILE A 422 4.75 9.94 -6.27
C ILE A 422 5.89 8.99 -5.84
N GLN A 423 6.18 7.93 -6.60
CA GLN A 423 7.25 6.99 -6.29
C GLN A 423 8.62 7.66 -6.30
N GLN A 424 8.91 8.48 -7.31
CA GLN A 424 10.16 9.21 -7.41
C GLN A 424 10.31 10.27 -6.31
N MET A 425 9.22 10.97 -5.98
CA MET A 425 9.19 11.87 -4.83
C MET A 425 9.51 11.11 -3.54
N TYR A 426 8.85 9.97 -3.29
CA TYR A 426 9.08 9.17 -2.09
C TYR A 426 10.52 8.67 -2.01
N TYR A 427 11.09 8.17 -3.13
CA TYR A 427 12.45 7.67 -3.19
C TYR A 427 13.47 8.78 -2.88
N SER A 428 13.41 9.90 -3.59
CA SER A 428 14.32 11.04 -3.43
C SER A 428 14.29 11.59 -2.00
N LEU A 429 13.09 11.78 -1.45
CA LEU A 429 12.91 12.32 -0.10
C LEU A 429 13.22 11.29 1.00
N SER A 430 13.06 9.99 0.73
CA SER A 430 13.50 8.93 1.64
C SER A 430 15.02 8.89 1.77
N GLN A 431 15.75 9.05 0.66
CA GLN A 431 17.21 9.19 0.71
C GLN A 431 17.64 10.42 1.51
N TYR A 432 16.95 11.54 1.33
CA TYR A 432 17.19 12.74 2.13
C TYR A 432 16.98 12.46 3.62
N ALA A 433 15.84 11.85 4.00
CA ALA A 433 15.52 11.53 5.38
C ALA A 433 16.59 10.61 6.00
N SER A 434 17.04 9.57 5.29
CA SER A 434 18.07 8.66 5.84
C SER A 434 19.45 9.29 5.99
N LYS A 435 19.72 10.42 5.34
CA LYS A 435 20.92 11.23 5.58
C LYS A 435 20.73 12.28 6.69
N ASN A 436 19.49 12.53 7.11
CA ASN A 436 19.10 13.59 8.05
C ASN A 436 18.15 13.06 9.14
N GLU A 437 18.68 12.27 10.09
CA GLU A 437 17.97 11.78 11.29
C GLU A 437 16.72 10.92 11.01
N ASP A 438 16.63 10.29 9.83
CA ASP A 438 15.53 9.41 9.39
C ASP A 438 14.14 10.06 9.41
N ARG A 439 14.06 11.40 9.35
CA ARG A 439 12.78 12.12 9.33
C ARG A 439 12.83 13.37 8.46
N LEU A 440 11.73 13.63 7.74
CA LEU A 440 11.57 14.86 6.98
C LEU A 440 11.33 16.07 7.92
N PRO A 441 11.81 17.27 7.55
CA PRO A 441 11.58 18.49 8.32
C PRO A 441 10.08 18.81 8.49
N LYS A 442 9.27 18.48 7.47
CA LYS A 442 7.84 18.67 7.47
C LYS A 442 7.14 17.44 6.90
N ARG A 443 6.01 17.06 7.49
CA ARG A 443 5.26 15.86 7.06
C ARG A 443 4.67 16.06 5.67
N ILE A 444 4.56 14.98 4.91
CA ILE A 444 3.91 14.94 3.60
C ILE A 444 2.65 14.09 3.73
N ARG A 445 1.47 14.70 3.57
CA ARG A 445 0.20 13.97 3.50
C ARG A 445 -0.20 13.73 2.05
N LEU A 446 -0.35 12.47 1.68
CA LEU A 446 -0.80 12.04 0.37
C LEU A 446 -2.29 11.73 0.44
N VAL A 447 -3.11 12.70 0.04
CA VAL A 447 -4.58 12.58 -0.06
C VAL A 447 -4.89 12.00 -1.43
N LEU A 448 -4.97 10.67 -1.49
CA LEU A 448 -5.13 9.94 -2.74
C LEU A 448 -6.61 9.63 -3.01
N ASP A 449 -7.38 10.62 -3.47
CA ASP A 449 -8.75 10.37 -3.91
C ASP A 449 -8.73 9.45 -5.14
N GLU A 450 -9.67 8.51 -5.15
CA GLU A 450 -9.75 7.41 -6.13
C GLU A 450 -8.48 6.56 -6.25
N PHE A 451 -7.79 6.30 -5.13
CA PHE A 451 -6.60 5.45 -5.09
C PHE A 451 -6.76 4.10 -5.83
N GLY A 452 -7.95 3.51 -5.77
CA GLY A 452 -8.26 2.25 -6.46
C GLY A 452 -8.18 2.30 -7.99
N ASN A 453 -8.11 3.49 -8.60
CA ASN A 453 -7.93 3.66 -10.04
C ASN A 453 -6.45 3.89 -10.42
N LEU A 454 -5.58 4.16 -9.44
CA LEU A 454 -4.16 4.35 -9.70
C LEU A 454 -3.48 3.00 -9.99
N PRO A 455 -2.54 2.95 -10.96
CA PRO A 455 -1.63 1.81 -11.13
C PRO A 455 -0.91 1.44 -9.83
N SER A 456 -0.46 0.20 -9.72
CA SER A 456 0.26 -0.26 -8.54
C SER A 456 1.58 0.49 -8.33
N PHE A 457 1.93 0.69 -7.07
CA PHE A 457 3.21 1.26 -6.67
C PHE A 457 4.20 0.13 -6.44
N SER A 458 5.43 0.31 -6.94
CA SER A 458 6.52 -0.59 -6.58
C SER A 458 6.77 -0.50 -5.08
N GLU A 459 6.91 -1.66 -4.42
CA GLU A 459 7.25 -1.77 -2.99
C GLU A 459 6.36 -0.97 -2.02
N ILE A 460 5.05 -0.86 -2.29
CA ILE A 460 4.11 -0.12 -1.43
C ILE A 460 4.14 -0.58 0.04
N GLY A 461 4.45 -1.85 0.30
CA GLY A 461 4.61 -2.39 1.65
C GLY A 461 5.73 -1.72 2.45
N SER A 462 6.88 -1.48 1.81
CA SER A 462 8.01 -0.75 2.39
C SER A 462 7.67 0.73 2.58
N MET A 463 6.96 1.32 1.61
CA MET A 463 6.48 2.71 1.70
C MET A 463 5.59 2.93 2.93
N LEU A 464 4.70 1.98 3.24
CA LEU A 464 3.79 2.08 4.38
C LEU A 464 4.48 1.73 5.70
N SER A 465 5.37 0.74 5.72
CA SER A 465 6.00 0.30 6.97
C SER A 465 7.03 1.31 7.50
N VAL A 466 7.82 1.92 6.61
CA VAL A 466 8.90 2.87 6.97
C VAL A 466 8.48 4.32 6.77
N GLY A 467 7.63 4.61 5.79
CA GLY A 467 7.27 5.97 5.40
C GLY A 467 6.63 6.78 6.52
N ALA A 468 5.82 6.17 7.38
CA ALA A 468 5.23 6.83 8.54
C ALA A 468 6.29 7.44 9.48
N GLY A 469 7.38 6.70 9.76
CA GLY A 469 8.48 7.17 10.58
C GLY A 469 9.23 8.35 9.97
N ARG A 470 9.39 8.33 8.64
CA ARG A 470 10.02 9.39 7.84
C ARG A 470 9.13 10.62 7.66
N GLY A 471 7.84 10.54 8.00
CA GLY A 471 6.88 11.64 7.88
C GLY A 471 6.01 11.63 6.61
N PHE A 472 5.99 10.54 5.84
CA PHE A 472 5.02 10.31 4.78
C PHE A 472 3.76 9.68 5.36
N LEU A 473 2.59 10.28 5.11
CA LEU A 473 1.32 9.79 5.61
C LEU A 473 0.33 9.64 4.44
N PHE A 474 -0.14 8.42 4.22
CA PHE A 474 -1.08 8.10 3.14
C PHE A 474 -2.53 8.11 3.63
N ASP A 475 -3.37 8.83 2.90
CA ASP A 475 -4.83 8.82 3.03
C ASP A 475 -5.41 8.17 1.77
N PHE A 476 -5.71 6.88 1.85
CA PHE A 476 -6.24 6.07 0.76
C PHE A 476 -7.76 6.15 0.71
N TYR A 477 -8.32 6.59 -0.41
CA TYR A 477 -9.76 6.64 -0.60
C TYR A 477 -10.21 5.64 -1.66
N ILE A 478 -10.80 4.53 -1.23
CA ILE A 478 -11.29 3.44 -2.09
C ILE A 478 -12.81 3.30 -2.02
N GLN A 479 -13.41 2.68 -3.03
CA GLN A 479 -14.85 2.38 -3.02
C GLN A 479 -15.14 1.11 -2.22
N ASP A 480 -14.31 0.09 -2.42
CA ASP A 480 -14.40 -1.23 -1.83
C ASP A 480 -13.03 -1.91 -1.87
N ASP A 481 -12.88 -3.00 -1.10
CA ASP A 481 -11.61 -3.72 -0.99
C ASP A 481 -11.22 -4.42 -2.29
N SER A 482 -12.19 -4.70 -3.18
CA SER A 482 -11.94 -5.37 -4.46
C SER A 482 -11.07 -4.53 -5.40
N GLN A 483 -11.11 -3.20 -5.29
CA GLN A 483 -10.21 -2.32 -6.04
C GLN A 483 -8.74 -2.53 -5.65
N LEU A 484 -8.46 -2.77 -4.37
CA LEU A 484 -7.10 -3.07 -3.91
C LEU A 484 -6.65 -4.44 -4.42
N GLU A 485 -7.50 -5.46 -4.30
CA GLU A 485 -7.18 -6.81 -4.77
C GLU A 485 -6.95 -6.88 -6.28
N LYS A 486 -7.67 -6.06 -7.06
CA LYS A 486 -7.50 -5.99 -8.51
C LYS A 486 -6.12 -5.46 -8.91
N ASN A 487 -5.63 -4.41 -8.22
CA ASN A 487 -4.41 -3.72 -8.63
C ASN A 487 -3.14 -4.26 -7.96
N TYR A 488 -3.25 -4.81 -6.74
CA TYR A 488 -2.13 -5.26 -5.91
C TYR A 488 -2.23 -6.73 -5.49
N GLY A 489 -3.23 -7.46 -5.97
CA GLY A 489 -3.41 -8.84 -5.56
C GLY A 489 -3.84 -8.96 -4.08
N LYS A 490 -4.11 -10.18 -3.64
CA LYS A 490 -4.70 -10.42 -2.32
C LYS A 490 -3.76 -10.12 -1.16
N ASP A 491 -2.49 -10.47 -1.29
CA ASP A 491 -1.53 -10.38 -0.18
C ASP A 491 -1.11 -8.94 0.07
N THR A 492 -0.77 -8.17 -0.98
CA THR A 492 -0.44 -6.75 -0.84
C THR A 492 -1.68 -5.92 -0.47
N ALA A 493 -2.87 -6.25 -0.97
CA ALA A 493 -4.11 -5.58 -0.53
C ALA A 493 -4.34 -5.78 0.98
N ARG A 494 -4.14 -6.99 1.50
CA ARG A 494 -4.19 -7.25 2.95
C ARG A 494 -3.12 -6.46 3.71
N LEU A 495 -1.91 -6.36 3.15
CA LEU A 495 -0.84 -5.55 3.74
C LEU A 495 -1.26 -4.07 3.84
N ILE A 496 -1.77 -3.46 2.77
CA ILE A 496 -2.27 -2.08 2.76
C ILE A 496 -3.34 -1.88 3.84
N LYS A 497 -4.33 -2.78 3.91
CA LYS A 497 -5.39 -2.75 4.94
C LYS A 497 -4.80 -2.85 6.35
N SER A 498 -3.81 -3.72 6.57
CA SER A 498 -3.18 -3.91 7.87
C SER A 498 -2.32 -2.73 8.33
N GLN A 499 -1.61 -2.06 7.40
CA GLN A 499 -0.78 -0.90 7.69
C GLN A 499 -1.59 0.39 7.83
N ALA A 500 -2.82 0.43 7.30
CA ALA A 500 -3.77 1.51 7.58
C ALA A 500 -4.20 1.48 9.05
N MET A 501 -3.58 2.35 9.84
CA MET A 501 -3.80 2.49 11.29
C MET A 501 -5.20 3.00 11.65
N ASN A 502 -5.78 3.83 10.77
CA ASN A 502 -7.17 4.24 10.83
C ASN A 502 -7.93 3.63 9.65
N ARG A 503 -9.04 2.96 9.92
CA ARG A 503 -9.95 2.48 8.88
C ARG A 503 -11.31 3.11 9.05
N PHE A 504 -11.68 3.97 8.11
CA PHE A 504 -12.95 4.67 8.06
C PHE A 504 -13.89 3.95 7.10
N PHE A 505 -15.08 3.63 7.55
CA PHE A 505 -16.14 3.03 6.74
C PHE A 505 -17.33 4.00 6.70
N LEU A 506 -17.64 4.46 5.48
CA LEU A 506 -18.77 5.34 5.21
C LEU A 506 -19.93 4.51 4.64
N LEU A 507 -19.68 3.85 3.51
CA LEU A 507 -20.67 3.02 2.83
C LEU A 507 -20.00 2.17 1.76
N SER A 508 -20.33 0.87 1.69
CA SER A 508 -19.90 -0.01 0.59
C SER A 508 -21.08 -0.78 0.01
N GLY A 509 -21.07 -0.96 -1.31
CA GLY A 509 -22.03 -1.83 -2.01
C GLY A 509 -21.65 -3.31 -1.96
N ASP A 510 -20.37 -3.60 -1.73
CA ASP A 510 -19.84 -4.97 -1.73
C ASP A 510 -20.16 -5.68 -0.39
N PRO A 511 -20.86 -6.83 -0.41
CA PRO A 511 -21.11 -7.62 0.80
C PRO A 511 -19.83 -8.10 1.48
N THR A 512 -18.80 -8.49 0.71
CA THR A 512 -17.56 -9.05 1.27
C THR A 512 -16.81 -8.00 2.08
N THR A 513 -16.63 -6.80 1.54
CA THR A 513 -16.05 -5.65 2.26
C THR A 513 -16.81 -5.37 3.57
N ARG A 514 -18.16 -5.46 3.56
CA ARG A 514 -18.99 -5.23 4.77
C ARG A 514 -18.82 -6.32 5.82
N GLU A 515 -18.75 -7.58 5.40
CA GLU A 515 -18.51 -8.71 6.29
C GLU A 515 -17.11 -8.65 6.92
N GLU A 516 -16.09 -8.33 6.13
CA GLU A 516 -14.73 -8.16 6.64
C GLU A 516 -14.65 -7.00 7.65
N PHE A 517 -15.24 -5.85 7.34
CA PHE A 517 -15.26 -4.72 8.26
C PHE A 517 -16.02 -5.03 9.55
N SER A 518 -17.16 -5.73 9.48
CA SER A 518 -17.92 -6.20 10.66
C SER A 518 -17.08 -7.12 11.55
N LYS A 519 -16.32 -8.05 10.96
CA LYS A 519 -15.40 -8.93 11.71
C LYS A 519 -14.28 -8.15 12.41
N VAL A 520 -13.75 -7.11 11.76
CA VAL A 520 -12.71 -6.23 12.32
C VAL A 520 -13.22 -5.44 13.53
N LEU A 521 -14.48 -5.01 13.53
CA LEU A 521 -15.09 -4.32 14.68
C LEU A 521 -15.28 -5.24 15.90
N GLY A 522 -15.43 -6.54 15.67
CA GLY A 522 -15.61 -7.55 16.71
C GLY A 522 -17.05 -7.65 17.24
N ASN A 523 -17.23 -8.54 18.21
CA ASN A 523 -18.53 -8.87 18.78
C ASN A 523 -18.65 -8.36 20.22
N LYS A 524 -19.87 -7.93 20.56
CA LYS A 524 -20.30 -7.61 21.91
C LYS A 524 -21.23 -8.69 22.44
N GLU A 525 -21.24 -8.87 23.75
CA GLU A 525 -22.25 -9.67 24.42
C GLU A 525 -23.58 -8.89 24.49
N VAL A 526 -24.68 -9.56 24.12
CA VAL A 526 -26.04 -9.03 24.25
C VAL A 526 -26.87 -10.07 24.99
N VAL A 527 -27.53 -9.64 26.06
CA VAL A 527 -28.42 -10.50 26.84
C VAL A 527 -29.79 -10.55 26.17
N GLN A 528 -30.13 -11.69 25.57
CA GLN A 528 -31.45 -11.92 25.00
C GLN A 528 -32.43 -12.27 26.12
N ARG A 529 -33.49 -11.46 26.25
CA ARG A 529 -34.56 -11.68 27.25
C ARG A 529 -35.77 -12.34 26.58
N THR A 530 -36.02 -13.59 26.89
CA THR A 530 -37.22 -14.32 26.45
C THR A 530 -38.26 -14.30 27.56
N ARG A 531 -39.52 -13.97 27.22
CA ARG A 531 -40.64 -13.95 28.16
C ARG A 531 -41.60 -15.07 27.82
N ASN A 532 -41.74 -16.05 28.71
CA ASN A 532 -42.69 -17.15 28.57
C ASN A 532 -43.83 -17.01 29.59
N GLY A 533 -45.07 -17.15 29.12
CA GLY A 533 -46.27 -17.11 29.96
C GLY A 533 -47.55 -17.28 29.13
N GLY A 534 -48.61 -17.81 29.75
CA GLY A 534 -49.93 -17.96 29.12
C GLY A 534 -50.62 -16.60 28.93
N PHE A 535 -51.64 -16.54 28.07
CA PHE A 535 -52.31 -15.29 27.66
C PHE A 535 -52.85 -14.44 28.83
N PHE A 536 -53.18 -15.08 29.96
CA PHE A 536 -53.71 -14.44 31.17
C PHE A 536 -52.79 -14.54 32.41
N SER A 537 -51.53 -14.97 32.29
CA SER A 537 -50.66 -15.09 33.47
C SER A 537 -50.01 -13.75 33.86
N THR A 538 -50.19 -13.36 35.12
CA THR A 538 -49.51 -12.22 35.76
C THR A 538 -48.08 -12.54 36.19
N SER A 539 -47.74 -13.83 36.32
CA SER A 539 -46.38 -14.31 36.47
C SER A 539 -45.85 -14.77 35.10
N LYS A 540 -44.89 -14.01 34.55
CA LYS A 540 -44.14 -14.41 33.35
C LYS A 540 -42.74 -14.82 33.76
N GLN A 541 -42.28 -15.96 33.25
CA GLN A 541 -40.90 -16.38 33.43
C GLN A 541 -40.05 -15.61 32.43
N VAL A 542 -39.02 -14.91 32.93
CA VAL A 542 -38.02 -14.23 32.10
C VAL A 542 -36.77 -15.09 32.11
N THR A 543 -36.34 -15.49 30.92
CA THR A 543 -35.06 -16.18 30.71
C THR A 543 -34.09 -15.21 30.06
N GLU A 544 -32.92 -15.04 30.66
CA GLU A 544 -31.84 -14.20 30.15
C GLU A 544 -30.74 -15.10 29.59
N THR A 545 -30.48 -15.01 28.29
CA THR A 545 -29.44 -15.80 27.61
C THR A 545 -28.41 -14.87 27.00
N PRO A 546 -27.16 -14.88 27.49
CA PRO A 546 -26.06 -14.16 26.84
C PRO A 546 -25.79 -14.70 25.44
N GLN A 547 -25.72 -13.83 24.43
CA GLN A 547 -25.38 -14.17 23.06
C GLN A 547 -24.32 -13.22 22.51
N SER A 548 -23.47 -13.73 21.62
CA SER A 548 -22.50 -12.92 20.89
C SER A 548 -23.18 -12.25 19.70
N ARG A 549 -23.00 -10.93 19.55
CA ARG A 549 -23.51 -10.15 18.42
C ARG A 549 -22.42 -9.20 17.89
N PRO A 550 -22.19 -9.10 16.57
CA PRO A 550 -21.32 -8.07 16.01
C PRO A 550 -21.71 -6.65 16.47
N LEU A 551 -20.73 -5.76 16.64
CA LEU A 551 -21.00 -4.34 16.96
C LEU A 551 -21.93 -3.71 15.93
N LEU A 552 -21.66 -3.97 14.65
CA LEU A 552 -22.56 -3.77 13.52
C LEU A 552 -22.53 -5.01 12.64
N THR A 553 -23.69 -5.45 12.20
CA THR A 553 -23.80 -6.48 11.16
C THR A 553 -23.47 -5.88 9.79
N ALA A 554 -23.09 -6.73 8.83
CA ALA A 554 -22.84 -6.30 7.44
C ALA A 554 -24.06 -5.59 6.80
N ASP A 555 -25.27 -5.96 7.22
CA ASP A 555 -26.51 -5.33 6.74
C ASP A 555 -26.76 -3.95 7.39
N GLU A 556 -26.36 -3.76 8.65
CA GLU A 556 -26.38 -2.44 9.30
C GLU A 556 -25.32 -1.49 8.70
N LEU A 557 -24.12 -1.99 8.41
CA LEU A 557 -23.08 -1.22 7.70
C LEU A 557 -23.53 -0.78 6.30
N GLY A 558 -24.41 -1.55 5.64
CA GLY A 558 -24.99 -1.18 4.34
C GLY A 558 -26.07 -0.11 4.40
N ARG A 559 -26.49 0.33 5.59
CA ARG A 559 -27.64 1.23 5.82
C ARG A 559 -27.29 2.44 6.70
N LEU A 560 -26.01 2.78 6.77
CA LEU A 560 -25.54 4.01 7.42
C LEU A 560 -26.17 5.25 6.77
N LYS A 561 -26.58 6.20 7.60
CA LYS A 561 -27.14 7.49 7.15
C LYS A 561 -26.03 8.42 6.66
N GLU A 562 -26.43 9.47 5.95
CA GLU A 562 -25.51 10.51 5.49
C GLU A 562 -24.72 11.14 6.65
N GLY A 563 -23.40 11.20 6.49
CA GLY A 563 -22.47 11.69 7.51
C GLY A 563 -22.14 10.68 8.63
N GLU A 564 -22.78 9.51 8.68
CA GLU A 564 -22.39 8.46 9.62
C GLU A 564 -21.09 7.80 9.16
N VAL A 565 -20.15 7.65 10.11
CA VAL A 565 -18.83 7.07 9.84
C VAL A 565 -18.46 6.14 10.98
N VAL A 566 -18.10 4.91 10.62
CA VAL A 566 -17.56 3.93 11.56
C VAL A 566 -16.04 3.91 11.40
N ILE A 567 -15.32 3.95 12.52
CA ILE A 567 -13.86 4.01 12.51
C ILE A 567 -13.33 2.88 13.36
N GLU A 568 -12.45 2.07 12.78
CA GLU A 568 -11.59 1.17 13.54
C GLU A 568 -10.19 1.79 13.71
N ARG A 569 -9.73 1.82 14.96
CA ARG A 569 -8.43 2.39 15.36
C ARG A 569 -7.79 1.54 16.45
N SER A 570 -7.14 0.45 16.08
CA SER A 570 -6.45 -0.42 17.04
C SER A 570 -5.08 0.09 17.53
N THR A 571 -4.42 1.03 16.83
CA THR A 571 -3.06 1.48 17.23
C THR A 571 -3.03 2.68 18.20
N LYS A 572 -4.19 3.27 18.54
CA LYS A 572 -4.30 4.33 19.56
C LYS A 572 -4.26 3.72 20.98
N ARG A 573 -3.05 3.60 21.53
CA ARG A 573 -2.80 2.92 22.82
C ARG A 573 -2.50 3.85 24.00
N LYS A 574 -2.51 5.17 23.74
CA LYS A 574 -2.28 6.19 24.77
C LYS A 574 -3.24 7.36 24.63
N ASP A 575 -3.68 7.89 25.76
CA ASP A 575 -4.42 9.15 25.84
C ASP A 575 -3.49 10.37 25.62
N LEU A 576 -4.02 11.59 25.67
CA LEU A 576 -3.23 12.83 25.53
C LEU A 576 -2.27 13.07 26.71
N LYS A 577 -2.49 12.43 27.87
CA LYS A 577 -1.65 12.50 29.06
C LYS A 577 -0.54 11.43 29.06
N GLY A 578 -0.55 10.52 28.09
CA GLY A 578 0.41 9.42 27.96
C GLY A 578 0.02 8.16 28.73
N ASN A 579 -1.15 8.10 29.36
CA ASN A 579 -1.63 6.91 30.05
C ASN A 579 -1.98 5.80 29.05
N LEU A 580 -1.69 4.55 29.43
CA LEU A 580 -2.05 3.39 28.61
C LEU A 580 -3.58 3.23 28.58
N ILE A 581 -4.11 3.00 27.39
CA ILE A 581 -5.55 2.77 27.17
C ILE A 581 -5.77 1.56 26.27
N GLN A 582 -6.96 0.98 26.36
CA GLN A 582 -7.44 0.02 25.38
C GLN A 582 -8.22 0.77 24.28
N PRO A 583 -7.82 0.64 23.00
CA PRO A 583 -8.56 1.26 21.91
C PRO A 583 -9.87 0.51 21.65
N TYR A 584 -10.91 1.28 21.36
CA TYR A 584 -12.20 0.78 20.90
C TYR A 584 -12.59 1.46 19.58
N PRO A 585 -13.44 0.83 18.75
CA PRO A 585 -13.98 1.47 17.55
C PRO A 585 -14.83 2.71 17.88
N ILE A 586 -14.89 3.67 16.95
CA ILE A 586 -15.68 4.90 17.08
C ILE A 586 -16.87 4.82 16.11
N LEU A 587 -18.07 5.09 16.62
CA LEU A 587 -19.26 5.29 15.81
C LEU A 587 -19.64 6.77 15.85
N ASN A 588 -19.52 7.43 14.70
CA ASN A 588 -20.01 8.80 14.52
C ASN A 588 -21.42 8.75 13.94
N THR A 589 -22.41 9.12 14.75
CA THR A 589 -23.84 9.09 14.40
C THR A 589 -24.56 10.25 15.06
N GLU A 590 -25.73 10.63 14.53
CA GLU A 590 -26.58 11.69 15.07
C GLU A 590 -25.79 13.01 15.29
N GLU A 591 -25.64 13.44 16.55
CA GLU A 591 -24.92 14.66 16.94
C GLU A 591 -23.43 14.62 16.61
N SER A 592 -22.81 13.44 16.50
CA SER A 592 -21.38 13.29 16.18
C SER A 592 -21.12 12.96 14.71
N ARG A 593 -22.16 12.91 13.87
CA ARG A 593 -22.00 12.69 12.42
C ARG A 593 -21.03 13.72 11.82
N PHE A 594 -20.31 13.27 10.81
CA PHE A 594 -19.44 14.15 10.05
C PHE A 594 -20.32 15.07 9.20
N LEU A 595 -19.99 16.36 9.25
CA LEU A 595 -20.64 17.36 8.42
C LEU A 595 -20.04 17.28 7.01
N TYR A 596 -20.90 17.43 6.01
CA TYR A 596 -20.47 17.66 4.66
C TYR A 596 -19.81 19.04 4.59
N ALA A 597 -18.75 19.14 3.80
CA ALA A 597 -17.96 20.36 3.70
C ALA A 597 -18.82 21.59 3.34
N TYR A 598 -19.80 21.45 2.46
CA TYR A 598 -20.72 22.54 2.11
C TYR A 598 -21.60 23.02 3.27
N GLU A 599 -21.82 22.21 4.32
CA GLU A 599 -22.66 22.58 5.46
C GLU A 599 -22.02 23.69 6.31
N TYR A 600 -20.67 23.73 6.38
CA TYR A 600 -19.96 24.59 7.35
C TYR A 600 -18.75 25.35 6.79
N LEU A 601 -18.24 24.99 5.61
CA LEU A 601 -17.14 25.71 4.96
C LEU A 601 -17.61 26.80 3.98
N GLY A 602 -18.87 26.71 3.53
CA GLY A 602 -19.50 27.72 2.67
C GLY A 602 -18.64 28.13 1.47
N ASP A 603 -18.37 29.43 1.36
CA ASP A 603 -17.58 30.01 0.25
C ASP A 603 -16.09 29.63 0.26
N LEU A 604 -15.55 29.14 1.38
CA LEU A 604 -14.12 28.79 1.49
C LEU A 604 -13.73 27.72 0.46
N ILE A 605 -14.64 26.78 0.20
CA ILE A 605 -14.44 25.65 -0.71
C ILE A 605 -15.37 25.69 -1.93
N ARG A 606 -15.86 26.89 -2.25
CA ARG A 606 -16.72 27.08 -3.42
C ARG A 606 -15.97 26.64 -4.69
N LYS A 607 -16.65 25.86 -5.51
CA LYS A 607 -16.11 25.39 -6.79
C LYS A 607 -15.90 26.55 -7.76
N ARG A 608 -14.63 26.87 -8.05
CA ARG A 608 -14.24 27.94 -8.98
C ARG A 608 -14.23 27.48 -10.44
N PRO A 609 -14.53 28.35 -11.41
CA PRO A 609 -14.32 28.07 -12.83
C PRO A 609 -12.86 27.69 -13.11
N ILE A 610 -12.63 26.79 -14.08
CA ILE A 610 -11.27 26.34 -14.46
C ILE A 610 -10.40 27.52 -14.93
N SER A 611 -11.01 28.54 -15.54
CA SER A 611 -10.33 29.76 -16.00
C SER A 611 -9.76 30.63 -14.87
N GLU A 612 -10.25 30.47 -13.65
CA GLU A 612 -9.76 31.21 -12.47
C GLU A 612 -8.68 30.43 -11.70
N LEU A 613 -8.38 29.20 -12.13
CA LEU A 613 -7.35 28.38 -11.50
C LEU A 613 -5.98 28.85 -11.95
N ASP A 614 -5.06 28.88 -11.01
CA ASP A 614 -3.64 29.14 -11.27
C ASP A 614 -3.02 27.85 -11.83
N LEU A 615 -3.00 27.73 -13.16
CA LEU A 615 -2.47 26.57 -13.87
C LEU A 615 -1.14 26.94 -14.54
N PRO A 616 -0.04 26.20 -14.27
CA PRO A 616 1.23 26.40 -14.96
C PRO A 616 1.09 26.12 -16.46
N VAL A 617 1.98 26.68 -17.29
CA VAL A 617 1.97 26.50 -18.75
C VAL A 617 3.30 25.93 -19.23
N ILE A 618 3.26 24.85 -19.99
CA ILE A 618 4.42 24.31 -20.70
C ILE A 618 4.56 25.03 -22.04
N SER A 619 5.76 25.57 -22.29
CA SER A 619 6.07 26.21 -23.58
C SER A 619 6.14 25.17 -24.71
N ASP A 620 5.55 25.50 -25.85
CA ASP A 620 5.34 24.56 -26.96
C ASP A 620 6.59 24.20 -27.79
N THR A 621 7.72 24.90 -27.56
CA THR A 621 8.83 24.99 -28.52
C THR A 621 10.04 24.08 -28.27
N SER A 622 10.23 23.53 -27.07
CA SER A 622 11.46 22.79 -26.72
C SER A 622 11.53 21.40 -27.35
N LEU A 623 10.45 20.61 -27.25
CA LEU A 623 10.46 19.19 -27.64
C LEU A 623 10.85 18.97 -29.10
N HIS A 624 10.27 19.72 -30.05
CA HIS A 624 10.52 19.51 -31.48
C HIS A 624 11.97 19.80 -31.87
N LYS A 625 12.52 20.90 -31.36
CA LYS A 625 13.90 21.32 -31.64
C LYS A 625 14.91 20.32 -31.07
N ASP A 626 14.70 19.89 -29.82
CA ASP A 626 15.57 18.91 -29.18
C ASP A 626 15.46 17.53 -29.84
N THR A 627 14.27 17.15 -30.32
CA THR A 627 14.03 15.91 -31.07
C THR A 627 14.74 15.90 -32.42
N GLU A 628 14.72 16.99 -33.18
CA GLU A 628 15.42 17.07 -34.46
C GLU A 628 16.94 16.92 -34.28
N GLN A 629 17.49 17.57 -33.25
CA GLN A 629 18.90 17.43 -32.89
C GLN A 629 19.23 15.98 -32.48
N PHE A 630 18.37 15.38 -31.68
CA PHE A 630 18.45 13.98 -31.27
C PHE A 630 18.47 13.03 -32.49
N ALA A 631 17.49 13.15 -33.39
CA ALA A 631 17.38 12.28 -34.56
C ALA A 631 18.59 12.42 -35.49
N ASN A 632 19.12 13.64 -35.65
CA ASN A 632 20.33 13.88 -36.42
C ASN A 632 21.55 13.19 -35.81
N GLN A 633 21.69 13.21 -34.48
CA GLN A 633 22.78 12.52 -33.79
C GLN A 633 22.67 11.01 -33.95
N LEU A 634 21.48 10.44 -33.73
CA LEU A 634 21.26 8.99 -33.84
C LEU A 634 21.49 8.49 -35.29
N ASN A 635 21.08 9.27 -36.29
CA ASN A 635 21.36 8.97 -37.69
C ASN A 635 22.86 9.02 -38.03
N LYS A 636 23.66 9.88 -37.36
CA LYS A 636 25.13 9.85 -37.51
C LYS A 636 25.71 8.56 -36.94
N ILE A 637 25.24 8.11 -35.78
CA ILE A 637 25.66 6.84 -35.17
C ILE A 637 25.32 5.67 -36.10
N LYS A 638 24.10 5.62 -36.61
CA LYS A 638 23.68 4.62 -37.61
C LYS A 638 24.63 4.56 -38.81
N LYS A 639 25.01 5.73 -39.35
CA LYS A 639 26.01 5.83 -40.44
C LYS A 639 27.41 5.37 -40.02
N GLN A 640 27.84 5.64 -38.79
CA GLN A 640 29.15 5.21 -38.28
C GLN A 640 29.20 3.70 -38.09
N LEU A 641 28.15 3.09 -37.53
CA LEU A 641 28.03 1.64 -37.39
C LEU A 641 28.08 0.94 -38.76
N ALA A 642 27.34 1.46 -39.75
CA ALA A 642 27.37 0.95 -41.12
C ALA A 642 28.75 1.08 -41.79
N LYS A 643 29.46 2.20 -41.56
CA LYS A 643 30.84 2.39 -42.07
C LYS A 643 31.84 1.45 -41.40
N LYS A 644 31.71 1.22 -40.09
CA LYS A 644 32.58 0.29 -39.35
C LYS A 644 32.42 -1.13 -39.90
N GLU A 645 31.19 -1.55 -40.15
CA GLU A 645 30.91 -2.83 -40.80
C GLU A 645 31.47 -2.93 -42.21
N HIS A 646 31.30 -1.89 -43.04
CA HIS A 646 31.89 -1.87 -44.38
C HIS A 646 33.41 -2.00 -44.33
N ARG A 647 34.06 -1.34 -43.35
CA ARG A 647 35.49 -1.43 -43.12
C ARG A 647 35.90 -2.82 -42.60
N GLU A 648 35.16 -3.42 -41.69
CA GLU A 648 35.41 -4.79 -41.19
C GLU A 648 35.19 -5.86 -42.28
N LYS A 649 34.18 -5.69 -43.14
CA LYS A 649 33.97 -6.53 -44.34
C LYS A 649 35.12 -6.36 -45.33
N GLN A 650 35.62 -5.13 -45.54
CA GLN A 650 36.80 -4.89 -46.37
C GLN A 650 38.11 -5.45 -45.76
N ILE A 651 38.28 -5.39 -44.44
CA ILE A 651 39.44 -5.94 -43.74
C ILE A 651 39.38 -7.48 -43.64
N ARG A 652 38.18 -8.09 -43.62
CA ARG A 652 38.01 -9.53 -43.80
C ARG A 652 38.28 -9.99 -45.24
N ASN A 653 38.29 -9.07 -46.21
CA ASN A 653 38.58 -9.34 -47.62
C ASN A 653 39.97 -8.80 -48.03
N PRO A 654 41.06 -9.39 -47.50
CA PRO A 654 42.20 -9.62 -48.40
C PRO A 654 42.88 -10.97 -48.11
N MET A 655 42.58 -11.99 -48.92
CA MET A 655 43.51 -13.03 -49.40
C MET A 655 42.76 -13.99 -50.34
N ILE A 656 42.30 -13.47 -51.47
CA ILE A 656 42.20 -14.28 -52.69
C ILE A 656 42.84 -13.40 -53.76
N ASN A 657 44.12 -13.65 -54.04
CA ASN A 657 44.79 -13.05 -55.20
C ASN A 657 44.15 -13.63 -56.46
N GLU A 658 43.58 -12.76 -57.30
CA GLU A 658 43.01 -13.07 -58.61
C GLU A 658 44.06 -13.49 -59.67
N GLU A 659 45.28 -13.85 -59.29
CA GLU A 659 46.32 -14.34 -60.21
C GLU A 659 46.49 -15.86 -60.22
N SER A 660 45.83 -16.62 -59.34
CA SER A 660 45.94 -18.10 -59.31
C SER A 660 44.72 -18.84 -59.89
N THR A 661 43.68 -18.13 -60.34
CA THR A 661 42.47 -18.75 -60.92
C THR A 661 42.55 -18.97 -62.44
N ASN A 662 43.47 -18.32 -63.15
CA ASN A 662 43.56 -18.41 -64.62
C ASN A 662 44.37 -19.62 -65.16
N GLU A 663 44.95 -20.46 -64.31
CA GLU A 663 45.62 -21.70 -64.74
C GLU A 663 44.82 -22.99 -64.43
N LEU A 664 43.75 -22.92 -63.62
CA LEU A 664 42.94 -24.09 -63.26
C LEU A 664 41.60 -24.18 -64.01
N ASP A 665 41.13 -23.08 -64.62
CA ASP A 665 39.88 -23.07 -65.40
C ASP A 665 40.01 -23.73 -66.79
N ASN A 666 41.22 -24.08 -67.24
CA ASN A 666 41.43 -24.75 -68.53
C ASN A 666 41.45 -26.30 -68.47
N ILE A 667 41.07 -26.92 -67.35
CA ILE A 667 41.07 -28.40 -67.22
C ILE A 667 39.68 -28.98 -66.84
N TYR A 668 38.67 -28.17 -66.55
CA TYR A 668 37.35 -28.65 -66.08
C TYR A 668 36.15 -28.30 -66.98
N GLU A 669 36.36 -28.04 -68.28
CA GLU A 669 35.28 -27.83 -69.26
C GLU A 669 34.98 -29.04 -70.17
N ASP A 670 35.37 -30.25 -69.79
CA ASP A 670 34.99 -31.45 -70.55
C ASP A 670 34.46 -32.56 -69.62
N LYS A 671 33.21 -32.40 -69.17
CA LYS A 671 32.17 -33.45 -69.06
C LYS A 671 30.95 -32.98 -68.24
N MET A 672 29.79 -33.25 -68.83
CA MET A 672 28.43 -33.34 -68.23
C MET A 672 27.57 -32.06 -68.14
N GLY A 673 26.85 -31.77 -69.23
CA GLY A 673 25.50 -32.34 -69.44
C GLY A 673 24.38 -31.99 -68.45
N LYS A 674 23.58 -30.97 -68.82
CA LYS A 674 22.12 -30.83 -68.67
C LYS A 674 21.44 -31.31 -67.37
N GLY A 675 20.95 -30.34 -66.59
CA GLY A 675 19.83 -30.56 -65.66
C GLY A 675 19.55 -29.38 -64.74
N LYS A 676 18.68 -28.44 -65.14
CA LYS A 676 18.09 -27.45 -64.24
C LYS A 676 17.03 -28.14 -63.38
N VAL A 677 17.14 -28.07 -62.05
CA VAL A 677 16.01 -28.25 -61.13
C VAL A 677 16.12 -27.23 -59.99
N THR A 678 15.01 -26.54 -59.73
CA THR A 678 14.79 -25.59 -58.63
C THR A 678 13.75 -26.21 -57.69
N ILE A 679 14.01 -26.31 -56.39
CA ILE A 679 13.02 -26.61 -55.32
C ILE A 679 13.53 -25.88 -54.05
N VAL A 680 12.93 -24.79 -53.55
CA VAL A 680 11.65 -24.56 -52.84
C VAL A 680 11.65 -25.12 -51.40
N ASP A 681 11.43 -24.22 -50.44
CA ASP A 681 11.35 -24.46 -49.00
C ASP A 681 10.27 -25.49 -48.60
N GLY A 682 10.65 -26.39 -47.67
CA GLY A 682 9.79 -27.07 -46.70
C GLY A 682 8.89 -28.20 -47.21
N LEU A 683 9.14 -29.45 -46.77
CA LEU A 683 8.12 -30.43 -46.32
C LEU A 683 8.75 -31.78 -45.90
N ASP A 684 8.38 -32.19 -44.69
CA ASP A 684 8.13 -33.54 -44.14
C ASP A 684 9.12 -34.70 -44.43
N THR A 685 9.96 -35.01 -43.42
CA THR A 685 10.99 -36.06 -43.38
C THR A 685 10.49 -37.47 -43.06
N SER A 686 9.21 -37.78 -43.19
CA SER A 686 8.66 -39.06 -42.70
C SER A 686 8.06 -40.00 -43.77
N SER A 687 7.94 -39.58 -45.03
CA SER A 687 7.19 -40.34 -46.04
C SER A 687 8.01 -40.98 -47.18
N LYS A 688 9.35 -40.94 -47.14
CA LYS A 688 10.21 -41.58 -48.18
C LYS A 688 11.28 -42.56 -47.67
N ILE A 689 11.21 -42.98 -46.41
CA ILE A 689 12.12 -43.99 -45.85
C ILE A 689 11.68 -45.44 -46.23
N ASN A 690 10.46 -45.61 -46.77
CA ASN A 690 9.92 -46.93 -47.14
C ASN A 690 10.16 -47.35 -48.60
N GLU A 691 10.92 -46.58 -49.40
CA GLU A 691 11.26 -46.94 -50.79
C GLU A 691 12.70 -47.43 -50.97
N LEU A 692 13.46 -47.62 -49.88
CA LEU A 692 14.83 -48.14 -49.94
C LEU A 692 14.86 -49.66 -49.74
N THR A 693 15.60 -50.34 -50.62
CA THR A 693 15.90 -51.78 -50.58
C THR A 693 16.66 -52.15 -49.30
N GLU A 694 16.44 -53.37 -48.78
CA GLU A 694 17.05 -53.83 -47.51
C GLU A 694 18.58 -53.84 -47.53
N ASP A 695 19.22 -53.93 -48.71
CA ASP A 695 20.68 -53.81 -48.85
C ASP A 695 21.20 -52.37 -48.59
N ASP A 696 20.40 -51.33 -48.84
CA ASP A 696 20.80 -49.92 -48.62
C ASP A 696 20.66 -49.47 -47.16
N LYS A 697 20.00 -50.28 -46.32
CA LYS A 697 19.83 -49.99 -44.88
C LYS A 697 20.98 -50.51 -44.03
N GLU A 698 21.76 -51.47 -44.51
CA GLU A 698 22.88 -52.06 -43.76
C GLU A 698 24.19 -51.25 -43.88
N ASP A 699 24.43 -50.56 -45.01
CA ASP A 699 25.66 -49.77 -45.22
C ASP A 699 25.66 -48.37 -44.55
N ILE A 700 24.51 -47.86 -44.11
CA ILE A 700 24.41 -46.49 -43.58
C ILE A 700 24.46 -46.42 -42.04
N VAL A 701 24.34 -47.55 -41.32
CA VAL A 701 24.13 -47.51 -39.86
C VAL A 701 25.42 -47.60 -39.03
N THR A 702 26.59 -47.86 -39.61
CA THR A 702 27.80 -48.01 -38.79
C THR A 702 28.82 -46.91 -39.05
N PHE A 703 28.93 -46.00 -38.07
CA PHE A 703 30.07 -45.10 -37.83
C PHE A 703 30.02 -43.65 -38.37
N LEU A 704 29.02 -42.87 -37.93
CA LEU A 704 29.17 -41.41 -37.84
C LEU A 704 28.64 -40.91 -36.48
N SER A 705 29.55 -40.54 -35.57
CA SER A 705 29.16 -39.78 -34.38
C SER A 705 28.67 -38.39 -34.79
N LYS A 706 27.70 -37.83 -34.06
CA LYS A 706 27.06 -36.53 -34.30
C LYS A 706 28.03 -35.34 -34.44
N ASP A 707 29.27 -35.50 -34.00
CA ASP A 707 30.29 -34.45 -33.97
C ASP A 707 31.02 -34.26 -35.31
N HIS A 708 31.02 -35.26 -36.20
CA HIS A 708 31.66 -35.14 -37.53
C HIS A 708 30.77 -34.42 -38.56
N LEU A 709 29.45 -34.63 -38.50
CA LEU A 709 28.46 -33.98 -39.38
C LEU A 709 28.28 -32.49 -39.09
N SER A 710 28.50 -32.06 -37.83
CA SER A 710 28.39 -30.65 -37.42
C SER A 710 29.57 -29.80 -37.92
N LYS A 711 30.76 -30.39 -38.03
CA LYS A 711 31.97 -29.72 -38.54
C LYS A 711 31.98 -29.59 -40.07
N LEU A 712 31.52 -30.61 -40.80
CA LEU A 712 31.43 -30.59 -42.28
C LEU A 712 30.42 -29.54 -42.79
N LYS A 713 29.27 -29.38 -42.13
CA LYS A 713 28.28 -28.34 -42.45
C LYS A 713 28.79 -26.91 -42.26
N LYS A 714 29.89 -26.72 -41.53
CA LYS A 714 30.44 -25.41 -41.21
C LYS A 714 31.35 -24.85 -42.32
N PHE A 715 31.79 -25.69 -43.27
CA PHE A 715 32.83 -25.31 -44.25
C PHE A 715 32.44 -25.42 -45.73
N LYS A 716 31.35 -26.11 -46.11
CA LYS A 716 30.78 -26.06 -47.48
C LYS A 716 29.26 -26.11 -47.45
N LYS A 717 28.61 -25.41 -48.39
CA LYS A 717 27.14 -25.30 -48.48
C LYS A 717 26.46 -26.50 -49.16
N GLU A 718 27.22 -27.37 -49.81
CA GLU A 718 26.75 -28.63 -50.43
C GLU A 718 27.79 -29.74 -50.16
N VAL A 719 27.32 -30.97 -49.93
CA VAL A 719 28.16 -32.18 -49.76
C VAL A 719 27.60 -33.26 -50.68
N THR A 720 28.42 -33.82 -51.57
CA THR A 720 27.99 -34.88 -52.51
C THR A 720 28.26 -36.29 -51.95
N ILE A 721 27.61 -37.32 -52.51
CA ILE A 721 27.84 -38.73 -52.14
C ILE A 721 29.28 -39.16 -52.50
N GLU A 722 29.88 -38.58 -53.54
CA GLU A 722 31.27 -38.80 -53.93
C GLU A 722 32.27 -38.25 -52.88
N ASP A 723 31.95 -37.12 -52.22
CA ASP A 723 32.78 -36.52 -51.16
C ASP A 723 32.84 -37.40 -49.90
N LEU A 724 31.73 -38.05 -49.55
CA LEU A 724 31.65 -38.98 -48.42
C LEU A 724 32.40 -40.29 -48.70
N LYS A 725 32.40 -40.78 -49.94
CA LYS A 725 33.16 -41.97 -50.34
C LYS A 725 34.68 -41.74 -50.30
N LYS A 726 35.14 -40.53 -50.64
CA LYS A 726 36.56 -40.16 -50.62
C LYS A 726 37.11 -40.06 -49.18
N LEU A 727 36.29 -39.60 -48.25
CA LEU A 727 36.59 -39.51 -46.82
C LEU A 727 36.69 -40.87 -46.12
N LEU A 728 36.04 -41.90 -46.67
CA LEU A 728 36.05 -43.26 -46.14
C LEU A 728 37.18 -44.13 -46.72
N SER A 729 37.84 -43.70 -47.80
CA SER A 729 38.88 -44.48 -48.49
C SER A 729 40.33 -44.12 -48.12
N GLU A 730 40.57 -43.04 -47.39
CA GLU A 730 41.93 -42.56 -47.08
C GLU A 730 42.20 -42.63 -45.57
N ASN A 731 42.68 -43.78 -45.10
CA ASN A 731 43.36 -43.92 -43.82
C ASN A 731 44.84 -43.51 -44.03
N ASP A 732 45.19 -42.24 -43.85
CA ASP A 732 46.59 -41.89 -43.57
C ASP A 732 46.74 -40.59 -42.76
N ASN A 733 47.64 -40.66 -41.78
CA ASN A 733 47.79 -39.74 -40.63
C ASN A 733 48.53 -38.41 -40.93
N GLU A 734 48.64 -37.96 -42.18
CA GLU A 734 49.47 -36.78 -42.51
C GLU A 734 48.73 -35.43 -42.52
N LEU A 735 47.40 -35.39 -42.58
CA LEU A 735 46.63 -34.12 -42.59
C LEU A 735 46.37 -33.50 -41.19
N TRP A 736 46.68 -34.22 -40.12
CA TRP A 736 46.50 -33.73 -38.74
C TRP A 736 47.72 -32.95 -38.22
N GLY A 737 48.89 -33.07 -38.85
CA GLY A 737 50.12 -32.36 -38.46
C GLY A 737 50.15 -30.87 -38.82
N GLU A 738 49.44 -30.46 -39.88
CA GLU A 738 49.40 -29.05 -40.32
C GLU A 738 48.24 -28.25 -39.73
N PHE A 739 47.26 -28.90 -39.08
CA PHE A 739 46.12 -28.21 -38.46
C PHE A 739 46.39 -27.66 -37.05
N ASP A 740 47.39 -28.19 -36.32
CA ASP A 740 47.75 -27.70 -34.97
C ASP A 740 48.66 -26.46 -35.00
N ALA A 741 49.36 -26.20 -36.10
CA ALA A 741 50.29 -25.07 -36.22
C ALA A 741 49.60 -23.69 -36.33
N TYR A 742 48.30 -23.63 -36.63
CA TYR A 742 47.54 -22.37 -36.74
C TYR A 742 46.83 -21.95 -35.44
N SER A 743 46.87 -22.77 -34.37
CA SER A 743 46.21 -22.45 -33.09
C SER A 743 47.07 -21.69 -32.09
N HIS A 744 48.37 -21.47 -32.37
CA HIS A 744 49.32 -20.93 -31.38
C HIS A 744 49.92 -19.55 -31.69
N ASN A 745 49.43 -18.83 -32.70
CA ASN A 745 49.82 -17.43 -32.95
C ASN A 745 48.62 -16.49 -33.11
N SER A 746 47.97 -16.15 -32.01
CA SER A 746 47.27 -14.87 -31.85
C SER A 746 47.27 -14.45 -30.38
N LYS A 747 48.22 -13.58 -30.01
CA LYS A 747 48.06 -12.62 -28.91
C LYS A 747 47.90 -11.25 -29.51
#